data_AF-A0A9W7XBL4-F1
#
_entry.id   AF-A0A9W7XBL4-F1
#
_cell.length_a   1.000
_cell.length_b   1.000
_cell.length_c   1.000
_cell.angle_alpha   90.00
_cell.angle_beta   90.00
_cell.angle_gamma   90.00
#
_symmetry.space_group_name_H-M   'P 1'
#
loop_
_entity.id
_entity.type
_entity.pdbx_description
1 polymer ?
#
loop_
_entity_poly.entity_id
_entity_poly.type
_entity_poly.pdbx_seq_one_letter_code
_entity_poly.pdbx_strand_id
1 'polypeptide(L)'
;MWKRTLFNYYSSGSSTTLQNEENTRQPKLPRVEFRSSDIVCDPGMRKPIEEYPFEIRDQVKKAYVLRGPTQVVGYTFPCKWQSGDWRSFQPHWFQTYDWLEYSESKDAAFCLYCYLFFEPGKPDKFGCNVFAKVGYEKWKKALERFDKHAASLSHNNARMKCDDFMNQKRNIARFLIMQGDAFRGHDESSISLNKGTYRELLDWYKDKVEVVKDAYDNGNKNCQMVSNHIQKDLTKACSEEVMAIIMDEIRGMKFSVLIDESRDVSMKEQMAMILRFVNDEGKVLERFVGLQHVERCTAAALKEALVHMLSSLKLSISMFRGQGYDGASNMRDENPYAFYVHCFAHQLQLVVVTVSTSTPAIADFFNYVPLIVNAVGASCMRKDALLAKHHDTLVEEVESGEILTGRGLNQESSLARPGDTRWGSHLKTLLRILVMWEAIIDVLDIVKKDSIKPACNGGAFGLISKMESFNIVFILHLMIELLSMTDMLSRALQRKDQDIVEAMHFILGVKDKPLLKRVKTFCAKNEIEVPDMDKKINAGGTSTRRRQKVTNMHFYHVEIFLAAVDAILSEMNHRFGEVSSELLVCMASLNPRNPFSNFDVDKLIRLAEIYAEDFNIGEIALLPSQFKDFIRRVRKSQEFLGCTELPRCAEIMVQAGMHRSYPLVYRLIELTLILPVATASVERVSSAMSIIKTDLHNKMGDEWLNDLMICYTEKEMCRSISNEKNHKTI
;
A
#
# COMPACT_ATOMS: atom_id res chain seq x y z
N MET A 1 -25.62 -37.56 -26.26
CA MET A 1 -26.85 -38.18 -25.73
C MET A 1 -27.04 -37.64 -24.31
N TRP A 2 -28.15 -36.94 -24.07
CA TRP A 2 -28.66 -36.38 -22.78
C TRP A 2 -27.71 -35.41 -22.06
N LYS A 3 -27.72 -34.07 -22.20
CA LYS A 3 -28.74 -32.97 -22.17
C LYS A 3 -29.49 -32.80 -20.82
N ARG A 4 -29.12 -31.70 -20.14
CA ARG A 4 -29.92 -30.64 -19.44
C ARG A 4 -30.97 -31.10 -18.39
N THR A 5 -31.31 -30.37 -17.32
CA THR A 5 -31.70 -28.95 -17.24
C THR A 5 -31.91 -28.50 -15.77
N LEU A 6 -31.69 -27.21 -15.52
CA LEU A 6 -32.20 -26.38 -14.40
C LEU A 6 -33.72 -26.50 -14.19
N PHE A 7 -34.23 -26.26 -12.97
CA PHE A 7 -35.01 -25.06 -12.59
C PHE A 7 -35.68 -25.13 -11.18
N ASN A 8 -35.79 -23.93 -10.60
CA ASN A 8 -36.57 -23.43 -9.45
C ASN A 8 -38.01 -23.97 -9.28
N TYR A 9 -38.54 -23.97 -8.04
CA TYR A 9 -39.70 -23.16 -7.56
C TYR A 9 -40.39 -23.75 -6.29
N TYR A 10 -40.49 -22.91 -5.24
CA TYR A 10 -41.61 -22.65 -4.32
C TYR A 10 -42.20 -23.72 -3.35
N SER A 11 -41.99 -23.43 -2.05
CA SER A 11 -42.95 -22.97 -1.02
C SER A 11 -44.41 -23.50 -0.94
N SER A 12 -44.85 -23.59 0.33
CA SER A 12 -46.21 -23.79 0.91
C SER A 12 -46.48 -25.23 1.36
N GLY A 13 -46.93 -25.56 2.59
CA GLY A 13 -47.38 -24.80 3.75
C GLY A 13 -48.62 -25.51 4.31
N SER A 14 -48.59 -26.05 5.56
CA SER A 14 -49.76 -26.11 6.47
C SER A 14 -49.47 -26.83 7.79
N SER A 15 -49.81 -26.14 8.88
CA SER A 15 -50.45 -26.63 10.12
C SER A 15 -49.82 -27.75 10.95
N THR A 16 -49.34 -27.44 12.15
CA THR A 16 -50.00 -27.90 13.40
C THR A 16 -49.56 -27.09 14.62
N THR A 17 -50.50 -26.94 15.54
CA THR A 17 -50.57 -26.08 16.72
C THR A 17 -49.89 -26.69 17.95
N LEU A 18 -49.23 -25.82 18.73
CA LEU A 18 -49.13 -25.77 20.20
C LEU A 18 -48.75 -27.05 20.98
N GLN A 19 -47.52 -27.08 21.49
CA GLN A 19 -47.29 -27.39 22.91
C GLN A 19 -46.29 -26.39 23.52
N ASN A 20 -46.70 -25.83 24.66
CA ASN A 20 -45.99 -24.87 25.47
C ASN A 20 -44.78 -25.53 26.16
N GLU A 21 -43.61 -24.94 26.04
CA GLU A 21 -42.58 -25.03 27.09
C GLU A 21 -42.30 -23.62 27.61
N GLU A 22 -42.61 -23.43 28.87
CA GLU A 22 -42.46 -22.19 29.62
C GLU A 22 -40.98 -21.79 29.68
N ASN A 23 -40.66 -20.75 28.92
CA ASN A 23 -39.38 -20.08 28.94
C ASN A 23 -39.24 -19.34 30.29
N THR A 24 -38.51 -19.92 31.23
CA THR A 24 -38.08 -19.26 32.48
C THR A 24 -37.14 -18.12 32.11
N ARG A 25 -37.71 -16.95 31.80
CA ARG A 25 -36.97 -15.69 31.66
C ARG A 25 -36.32 -15.36 32.99
N GLN A 26 -35.04 -15.65 33.15
CA GLN A 26 -34.22 -14.88 34.06
C GLN A 26 -34.21 -13.42 33.56
N PRO A 27 -34.48 -12.42 34.40
CA PRO A 27 -34.39 -11.04 33.98
C PRO A 27 -32.94 -10.72 33.61
N LYS A 28 -32.72 -10.26 32.36
CA LYS A 28 -31.43 -9.69 31.95
C LYS A 28 -31.13 -8.51 32.88
N LEU A 29 -30.12 -8.65 33.74
CA LEU A 29 -29.55 -7.53 34.49
C LEU A 29 -29.18 -6.41 33.51
N PRO A 30 -29.48 -5.13 33.81
CA PRO A 30 -29.13 -4.01 32.94
C PRO A 30 -27.61 -3.99 32.70
N ARG A 31 -27.19 -3.85 31.44
CA ARG A 31 -25.78 -3.56 31.10
C ARG A 31 -25.41 -2.22 31.72
N VAL A 32 -24.42 -2.21 32.61
CA VAL A 32 -23.82 -0.97 33.11
C VAL A 32 -22.92 -0.41 32.00
N GLU A 33 -23.36 0.68 31.36
CA GLU A 33 -22.55 1.43 30.39
C GLU A 33 -21.84 2.60 31.10
N PHE A 34 -20.57 2.80 30.82
CA PHE A 34 -19.78 3.94 31.31
C PHE A 34 -19.94 5.11 30.34
N ARG A 35 -20.27 6.31 30.86
CA ARG A 35 -20.26 7.54 30.08
C ARG A 35 -19.11 8.43 30.56
N SER A 36 -18.40 9.07 29.63
CA SER A 36 -17.29 9.97 29.98
C SER A 36 -17.73 11.16 30.86
N SER A 37 -19.02 11.49 30.89
CA SER A 37 -19.64 12.47 31.79
C SER A 37 -19.64 12.06 33.27
N ASP A 38 -19.42 10.78 33.57
CA ASP A 38 -19.49 10.22 34.94
C ASP A 38 -18.17 10.36 35.71
N ILE A 39 -17.15 10.97 35.09
CA ILE A 39 -15.82 11.19 35.66
C ILE A 39 -15.84 12.43 36.54
N VAL A 40 -15.53 12.23 37.82
CA VAL A 40 -15.50 13.32 38.79
C VAL A 40 -14.12 13.99 38.76
N CYS A 41 -14.12 15.27 38.39
CA CYS A 41 -12.90 16.07 38.26
C CYS A 41 -12.16 16.19 39.61
N ASP A 42 -12.88 16.54 40.67
CA ASP A 42 -12.31 16.80 42.00
C ASP A 42 -11.87 15.47 42.65
N PRO A 43 -10.56 15.28 42.94
CA PRO A 43 -10.03 14.05 43.52
C PRO A 43 -10.63 13.70 44.88
N GLY A 44 -11.07 14.69 45.67
CA GLY A 44 -11.71 14.49 46.96
C GLY A 44 -13.13 13.94 46.87
N MET A 45 -13.79 14.10 45.72
CA MET A 45 -15.16 13.64 45.45
C MET A 45 -15.19 12.35 44.62
N ARG A 46 -14.04 11.84 44.19
CA ARG A 46 -13.97 10.57 43.45
C ARG A 46 -14.34 9.41 44.37
N LYS A 47 -15.24 8.56 43.89
CA LYS A 47 -15.46 7.27 44.54
C LYS A 47 -14.23 6.37 44.35
N PRO A 48 -13.83 5.56 45.35
CA PRO A 48 -12.78 4.57 45.20
C PRO A 48 -13.01 3.67 43.99
N ILE A 49 -11.94 3.26 43.32
CA ILE A 49 -12.03 2.40 42.12
C ILE A 49 -12.73 1.07 42.45
N GLU A 50 -12.57 0.59 43.68
CA GLU A 50 -13.19 -0.62 44.20
C GLU A 50 -14.73 -0.52 44.37
N GLU A 51 -15.30 0.69 44.33
CA GLU A 51 -16.75 0.93 44.43
C GLU A 51 -17.44 1.02 43.06
N TYR A 52 -16.68 1.14 41.96
CA TYR A 52 -17.27 1.03 40.63
C TYR A 52 -17.68 -0.42 40.34
N PRO A 53 -18.77 -0.65 39.57
CA PRO A 53 -19.06 -1.95 38.97
C PRO A 53 -17.83 -2.50 38.26
N PHE A 54 -17.56 -3.78 38.49
CA PHE A 54 -16.36 -4.47 38.02
C PHE A 54 -16.12 -4.30 36.52
N GLU A 55 -17.20 -4.21 35.75
CA GLU A 55 -17.26 -4.10 34.30
C GLU A 55 -16.73 -2.76 33.76
N ILE A 56 -16.77 -1.69 34.57
CA ILE A 56 -16.40 -0.34 34.13
C ILE A 56 -15.12 0.20 34.77
N ARG A 57 -14.52 -0.52 35.74
CA ARG A 57 -13.32 -0.06 36.47
C ARG A 57 -12.16 0.32 35.56
N ASP A 58 -11.91 -0.44 34.50
CA ASP A 58 -10.82 -0.12 33.58
C ASP A 58 -11.14 1.03 32.65
N GLN A 59 -12.40 1.18 32.24
CA GLN A 59 -12.85 2.34 31.47
C GLN A 59 -12.69 3.61 32.29
N VAL A 60 -13.02 3.54 33.58
CA VAL A 60 -12.82 4.60 34.56
C VAL A 60 -11.33 4.90 34.79
N LYS A 61 -10.50 3.87 35.01
CA LYS A 61 -9.04 4.04 35.17
C LYS A 61 -8.43 4.69 33.92
N LYS A 62 -8.75 4.16 32.74
CA LYS A 62 -8.28 4.69 31.45
C LYS A 62 -8.70 6.15 31.30
N ALA A 63 -9.94 6.48 31.61
CA ALA A 63 -10.42 7.85 31.45
C ALA A 63 -9.80 8.84 32.44
N TYR A 64 -9.47 8.42 33.68
CA TYR A 64 -8.67 9.23 34.60
C TYR A 64 -7.20 9.37 34.17
N VAL A 65 -6.57 8.31 33.64
CA VAL A 65 -5.21 8.37 33.09
C VAL A 65 -5.14 9.33 31.90
N LEU A 66 -6.12 9.26 30.99
CA LEU A 66 -6.22 10.12 29.81
C LEU A 66 -6.47 11.58 30.17
N ARG A 67 -7.26 11.82 31.22
CA ARG A 67 -7.50 13.17 31.74
C ARG A 67 -6.25 13.78 32.38
N GLY A 68 -5.39 12.95 32.96
CA GLY A 68 -4.25 13.40 33.75
C GLY A 68 -4.66 13.96 35.12
N PRO A 69 -3.67 14.39 35.93
CA PRO A 69 -3.90 14.84 37.29
C PRO A 69 -4.71 16.13 37.33
N THR A 70 -5.66 16.24 38.26
CA THR A 70 -6.44 17.47 38.43
C THR A 70 -5.59 18.57 39.06
N GLN A 71 -5.06 19.45 38.20
CA GLN A 71 -4.26 20.62 38.57
C GLN A 71 -5.04 21.90 38.24
N VAL A 72 -5.57 22.56 39.27
CA VAL A 72 -6.41 23.77 39.11
C VAL A 72 -5.55 24.99 38.79
N VAL A 73 -5.96 25.78 37.80
CA VAL A 73 -5.27 27.00 37.34
C VAL A 73 -6.11 28.22 37.68
N GLY A 74 -5.52 29.24 38.30
CA GLY A 74 -6.22 30.48 38.67
C GLY A 74 -7.15 30.38 39.88
N TYR A 75 -7.08 29.29 40.64
CA TYR A 75 -7.85 29.09 41.88
C TYR A 75 -7.18 29.75 43.08
N THR A 76 -7.97 30.38 43.95
CA THR A 76 -7.49 30.96 45.21
C THR A 76 -7.53 29.92 46.32
N PHE A 77 -6.37 29.36 46.64
CA PHE A 77 -6.24 28.32 47.67
C PHE A 77 -6.58 28.86 49.07
N PRO A 78 -7.47 28.19 49.83
CA PRO A 78 -7.83 28.60 51.19
C PRO A 78 -6.62 28.69 52.12
N CYS A 79 -6.53 29.78 52.89
CA CYS A 79 -5.53 29.95 53.94
C CYS A 79 -6.06 29.37 55.25
N LYS A 80 -5.33 28.41 55.83
CA LYS A 80 -5.61 27.83 57.16
C LYS A 80 -4.54 28.28 58.15
N TRP A 81 -4.96 28.57 59.38
CA TRP A 81 -4.03 28.81 60.49
C TRP A 81 -3.36 27.48 60.88
N GLN A 82 -2.07 27.34 60.62
CA GLN A 82 -1.33 26.11 60.86
C GLN A 82 0.03 26.41 61.50
N SER A 83 0.23 25.93 62.74
CA SER A 83 1.50 26.00 63.46
C SER A 83 2.08 27.41 63.59
N GLY A 84 1.24 28.40 63.86
CA GLY A 84 1.64 29.80 64.11
C GLY A 84 1.60 30.74 62.91
N ASP A 85 1.31 30.23 61.70
CA ASP A 85 1.21 31.05 60.47
C ASP A 85 -0.03 30.68 59.65
N TRP A 86 -0.49 31.62 58.83
CA TRP A 86 -1.45 31.35 57.75
C TRP A 86 -0.77 30.64 56.59
N ARG A 87 -1.26 29.46 56.21
CA ARG A 87 -0.66 28.61 55.16
C ARG A 87 -1.74 28.09 54.22
N SER A 88 -1.40 27.98 52.94
CA SER A 88 -2.25 27.43 51.87
C SER A 88 -1.44 26.55 50.92
N PHE A 89 -2.13 25.74 50.13
CA PHE A 89 -1.51 25.01 49.02
C PHE A 89 -0.87 25.99 48.03
N GLN A 90 0.31 25.65 47.52
CA GLN A 90 1.05 26.52 46.60
C GLN A 90 0.99 25.99 45.16
N PRO A 91 0.48 26.75 44.18
CA PRO A 91 0.31 26.25 42.81
C PRO A 91 1.61 25.87 42.10
N HIS A 92 2.76 26.45 42.49
CA HIS A 92 4.07 26.05 41.92
C HIS A 92 4.45 24.59 42.24
N TRP A 93 3.82 23.95 43.25
CA TRP A 93 4.05 22.53 43.53
C TRP A 93 3.60 21.62 42.37
N PHE A 94 2.61 22.02 41.57
CA PHE A 94 2.21 21.28 40.36
C PHE A 94 3.32 21.19 39.31
N GLN A 95 4.21 22.20 39.26
CA GLN A 95 5.34 22.21 38.33
C GLN A 95 6.46 21.26 38.79
N THR A 96 6.52 20.96 40.09
CA THR A 96 7.54 20.08 40.68
C THR A 96 7.09 18.62 40.72
N TYR A 97 5.79 18.38 40.89
CA TYR A 97 5.23 17.03 41.06
C TYR A 97 4.14 16.77 40.02
N ASP A 98 4.50 16.02 38.98
CA ASP A 98 3.61 15.65 37.86
C ASP A 98 2.39 14.83 38.30
N TRP A 99 2.50 14.06 39.38
CA TRP A 99 1.43 13.20 39.92
C TRP A 99 0.45 13.92 40.86
N LEU A 100 0.74 15.15 41.26
CA LEU A 100 0.05 15.86 42.34
C LEU A 100 -1.30 16.39 41.88
N GLU A 101 -2.34 16.08 42.64
CA GLU A 101 -3.71 16.57 42.44
C GLU A 101 -4.17 17.39 43.64
N TYR A 102 -5.08 18.34 43.42
CA TYR A 102 -5.70 19.12 44.49
C TYR A 102 -7.23 19.02 44.45
N SER A 103 -7.84 18.87 45.62
CA SER A 103 -9.30 18.86 45.82
C SER A 103 -9.78 20.21 46.33
N GLU A 104 -10.65 20.88 45.58
CA GLU A 104 -11.30 22.14 46.02
C GLU A 104 -12.29 21.87 47.16
N SER A 105 -13.02 20.76 47.09
CA SER A 105 -14.02 20.38 48.09
C SER A 105 -13.43 19.97 49.44
N LYS A 106 -12.25 19.33 49.47
CA LYS A 106 -11.59 18.88 50.70
C LYS A 106 -10.45 19.77 51.16
N ASP A 107 -10.00 20.73 50.35
CA ASP A 107 -8.78 21.52 50.58
C ASP A 107 -7.59 20.60 50.97
N ALA A 108 -7.32 19.64 50.09
CA ALA A 108 -6.35 18.57 50.32
C ALA A 108 -5.70 18.07 49.02
N ALA A 109 -4.45 17.61 49.14
CA ALA A 109 -3.65 17.08 48.04
C ALA A 109 -3.75 15.55 47.91
N PHE A 110 -3.81 15.05 46.68
CA PHE A 110 -3.94 13.64 46.31
C PHE A 110 -2.87 13.25 45.28
N CYS A 111 -2.74 11.95 44.99
CA CYS A 111 -1.88 11.43 43.93
C CYS A 111 -2.70 10.59 42.95
N LEU A 112 -2.65 10.94 41.67
CA LEU A 112 -3.40 10.25 40.62
C LEU A 112 -3.01 8.77 40.53
N TYR A 113 -1.72 8.46 40.44
CA TYR A 113 -1.24 7.08 40.30
C TYR A 113 -1.63 6.22 41.50
N CYS A 114 -1.50 6.77 42.70
CA CYS A 114 -1.90 6.07 43.91
C CYS A 114 -3.41 5.90 43.97
N TYR A 115 -4.24 6.87 43.58
CA TYR A 115 -5.70 6.69 43.51
C TYR A 115 -6.09 5.53 42.56
N LEU A 116 -5.42 5.40 41.42
CA LEU A 116 -5.78 4.42 40.38
C LEU A 116 -5.32 2.98 40.67
N PHE A 117 -4.16 2.83 41.32
CA PHE A 117 -3.49 1.54 41.49
C PHE A 117 -3.16 1.21 42.96
N PHE A 118 -3.89 1.80 43.92
CA PHE A 118 -3.74 1.49 45.34
C PHE A 118 -4.07 0.03 45.66
N GLU A 119 -3.24 -0.64 46.46
CA GLU A 119 -3.52 -1.98 47.00
C GLU A 119 -3.71 -1.92 48.52
N PRO A 120 -4.94 -2.15 49.04
CA PRO A 120 -5.16 -2.23 50.47
C PRO A 120 -4.61 -3.55 51.02
N GLY A 121 -3.65 -3.50 51.97
CA GLY A 121 -3.22 -4.68 52.72
C GLY A 121 -1.73 -4.79 53.07
N LYS A 122 -0.85 -3.94 52.52
CA LYS A 122 0.57 -3.89 52.94
C LYS A 122 0.78 -2.77 53.98
N PRO A 123 1.49 -3.01 55.09
CA PRO A 123 1.73 -1.99 56.11
C PRO A 123 2.72 -0.94 55.58
N ASP A 124 2.18 0.16 55.06
CA ASP A 124 2.99 1.27 54.56
C ASP A 124 3.33 2.26 55.69
N LYS A 125 4.62 2.44 55.95
CA LYS A 125 5.14 3.34 56.99
C LYS A 125 4.98 4.84 56.67
N PHE A 126 4.54 5.22 55.45
CA PHE A 126 4.72 6.59 54.95
C PHE A 126 3.49 7.34 54.41
N GLY A 127 2.27 6.79 54.56
CA GLY A 127 1.05 7.56 54.32
C GLY A 127 0.55 7.58 52.86
N CYS A 128 0.84 6.56 52.05
CA CYS A 128 0.27 6.44 50.71
C CYS A 128 -1.26 6.30 50.70
N ASN A 129 -1.85 5.76 51.78
CA ASN A 129 -3.31 5.80 51.99
C ASN A 129 -3.82 7.26 52.10
N VAL A 130 -3.00 8.18 52.60
CA VAL A 130 -3.37 9.60 52.69
C VAL A 130 -3.49 10.18 51.29
N PHE A 131 -2.52 9.96 50.40
CA PHE A 131 -2.58 10.49 49.03
C PHE A 131 -3.57 9.75 48.11
N ALA A 132 -3.94 8.51 48.43
CA ALA A 132 -4.89 7.72 47.64
C ALA A 132 -6.37 7.92 48.05
N LYS A 133 -6.67 8.08 49.35
CA LYS A 133 -8.06 8.06 49.86
C LYS A 133 -8.44 9.25 50.75
N VAL A 134 -7.53 9.75 51.59
CA VAL A 134 -7.88 10.73 52.64
C VAL A 134 -7.68 12.18 52.20
N GLY A 135 -6.57 12.47 51.53
CA GLY A 135 -6.09 13.81 51.19
C GLY A 135 -5.07 14.34 52.21
N TYR A 136 -4.02 15.01 51.73
CA TYR A 136 -3.00 15.65 52.56
C TYR A 136 -3.25 17.16 52.68
N GLU A 137 -3.35 17.67 53.91
CA GLU A 137 -3.73 19.07 54.20
C GLU A 137 -2.70 19.86 55.05
N LYS A 138 -1.58 19.24 55.43
CA LYS A 138 -0.59 19.85 56.36
C LYS A 138 0.49 20.63 55.62
N TRP A 139 0.20 21.88 55.26
CA TRP A 139 1.03 22.71 54.37
C TRP A 139 2.42 23.03 54.90
N LYS A 140 2.64 23.07 56.23
CA LYS A 140 3.96 23.33 56.84
C LYS A 140 5.04 22.32 56.41
N LYS A 141 4.68 21.06 56.16
CA LYS A 141 5.61 19.98 55.78
C LYS A 141 5.29 19.39 54.40
N ALA A 142 4.62 20.15 53.54
CA ALA A 142 4.14 19.67 52.25
C ALA A 142 5.28 19.15 51.37
N LEU A 143 6.32 19.97 51.13
CA LEU A 143 7.48 19.57 50.31
C LEU A 143 8.18 18.32 50.87
N GLU A 144 8.51 18.31 52.16
CA GLU A 144 9.13 17.14 52.83
C GLU A 144 8.28 15.86 52.65
N ARG A 145 6.95 15.99 52.68
CA ARG A 145 6.02 14.86 52.50
C ARG A 145 5.84 14.47 51.04
N PHE A 146 5.85 15.41 50.11
CA PHE A 146 5.76 15.12 48.67
C PHE A 146 7.05 14.45 48.19
N ASP A 147 8.22 14.92 48.60
CA ASP A 147 9.51 14.27 48.32
C ASP A 147 9.53 12.82 48.84
N LYS A 148 9.11 12.62 50.10
CA LYS A 148 9.03 11.28 50.69
C LYS A 148 7.98 10.38 50.03
N HIS A 149 6.89 10.95 49.53
CA HIS A 149 5.88 10.20 48.80
C HIS A 149 6.39 9.78 47.42
N ALA A 150 6.98 10.71 46.66
CA ALA A 150 7.58 10.44 45.36
C ALA A 150 8.69 9.38 45.45
N ALA A 151 9.48 9.39 46.53
CA ALA A 151 10.50 8.37 46.79
C ALA A 151 9.94 7.05 47.36
N SER A 152 8.64 6.95 47.64
CA SER A 152 8.07 5.76 48.25
C SER A 152 7.92 4.60 47.26
N LEU A 153 8.17 3.38 47.73
CA LEU A 153 8.05 2.17 46.91
C LEU A 153 6.62 1.98 46.37
N SER A 154 5.60 2.30 47.16
CA SER A 154 4.21 2.15 46.74
C SER A 154 3.79 3.19 45.69
N HIS A 155 4.30 4.42 45.75
CA HIS A 155 4.13 5.40 44.67
C HIS A 155 4.81 4.91 43.39
N ASN A 156 6.08 4.51 43.47
CA ASN A 156 6.83 4.04 42.32
C ASN A 156 6.22 2.78 41.70
N ASN A 157 5.72 1.85 42.51
CA ASN A 157 4.99 0.68 42.01
C ASN A 157 3.66 1.06 41.34
N ALA A 158 2.92 2.04 41.88
CA ALA A 158 1.68 2.52 41.26
C ALA A 158 1.96 3.25 39.93
N ARG A 159 3.05 4.02 39.87
CA ARG A 159 3.55 4.68 38.66
C ARG A 159 3.98 3.66 37.62
N MET A 160 4.81 2.68 37.99
CA MET A 160 5.20 1.58 37.10
C MET A 160 4.01 0.79 36.59
N LYS A 161 3.01 0.49 37.43
CA LYS A 161 1.77 -0.18 37.00
C LYS A 161 0.98 0.68 36.02
N CYS A 162 0.95 1.99 36.20
CA CYS A 162 0.34 2.92 35.25
C CYS A 162 1.10 2.91 33.91
N ASP A 163 2.44 2.94 33.97
CA ASP A 163 3.31 2.95 32.78
C ASP A 163 3.23 1.61 32.02
N ASP A 164 3.29 0.48 32.72
CA ASP A 164 3.15 -0.86 32.16
C ASP A 164 1.76 -1.10 31.55
N PHE A 165 0.71 -0.61 32.24
CA PHE A 165 -0.67 -0.65 31.75
C PHE A 165 -0.82 0.06 30.40
N MET A 166 -0.04 1.12 30.16
CA MET A 166 -0.03 1.89 28.91
C MET A 166 0.93 1.32 27.85
N ASN A 167 2.07 0.75 28.24
CA ASN A 167 3.17 0.39 27.32
C ASN A 167 3.09 -1.02 26.70
N GLN A 168 2.66 -2.04 27.44
CA GLN A 168 2.88 -3.44 27.01
C GLN A 168 1.91 -3.91 25.91
N LYS A 169 0.66 -3.46 25.97
CA LYS A 169 -0.42 -3.83 25.03
C LYS A 169 -0.28 -3.16 23.67
N ARG A 170 0.27 -1.95 23.67
CA ARG A 170 0.56 -1.18 22.46
C ARG A 170 1.63 -1.87 21.60
N ASN A 171 2.59 -2.58 22.21
CA ASN A 171 3.68 -3.23 21.49
C ASN A 171 3.26 -4.47 20.70
N ILE A 172 2.44 -5.38 21.26
CA ILE A 172 2.00 -6.60 20.55
C ILE A 172 1.01 -6.26 19.43
N ALA A 173 0.03 -5.40 19.70
CA ALA A 173 -0.94 -4.98 18.69
C ALA A 173 -0.23 -4.28 17.52
N ARG A 174 0.65 -3.31 17.82
CA ARG A 174 1.45 -2.60 16.82
C ARG A 174 2.36 -3.54 16.03
N PHE A 175 2.96 -4.53 16.69
CA PHE A 175 3.74 -5.57 16.00
C PHE A 175 2.91 -6.30 14.95
N LEU A 176 1.73 -6.81 15.31
CA LEU A 176 0.85 -7.53 14.38
C LEU A 176 0.38 -6.64 13.23
N ILE A 177 -0.02 -5.40 13.53
CA ILE A 177 -0.42 -4.41 12.51
C ILE A 177 0.72 -4.19 11.51
N MET A 178 1.96 -4.01 12.01
CA MET A 178 3.13 -3.83 11.15
C MET A 178 3.50 -5.09 10.36
N GLN A 179 3.16 -6.29 10.82
CA GLN A 179 3.36 -7.52 10.04
C GLN A 179 2.20 -7.82 9.08
N GLY A 180 1.04 -7.18 9.27
CA GLY A 180 -0.19 -7.50 8.53
C GLY A 180 -0.80 -8.82 8.98
N ASP A 181 -0.45 -9.27 10.19
CA ASP A 181 -0.86 -10.56 10.72
C ASP A 181 -2.26 -10.52 11.32
N ALA A 182 -2.96 -11.64 11.20
CA ALA A 182 -4.26 -11.80 11.85
C ALA A 182 -4.10 -11.77 13.37
N PHE A 183 -4.91 -10.95 14.03
CA PHE A 183 -4.97 -10.90 15.49
C PHE A 183 -5.57 -12.18 16.09
N ARG A 184 -6.49 -12.81 15.35
CA ARG A 184 -7.45 -13.78 15.88
C ARG A 184 -7.23 -15.17 15.29
N GLY A 185 -7.56 -16.19 16.10
CA GLY A 185 -7.63 -17.59 15.69
C GLY A 185 -9.07 -18.03 15.47
N HIS A 186 -9.26 -19.25 14.96
CA HIS A 186 -10.59 -19.84 14.81
C HIS A 186 -11.29 -20.12 16.14
N ASP A 187 -10.52 -20.50 17.16
CA ASP A 187 -11.00 -20.71 18.52
C ASP A 187 -10.08 -20.00 19.53
N GLU A 188 -10.59 -18.94 20.17
CA GLU A 188 -9.87 -18.17 21.19
C GLU A 188 -10.12 -18.71 22.61
N SER A 189 -10.75 -19.87 22.76
CA SER A 189 -11.03 -20.50 24.06
C SER A 189 -9.75 -20.84 24.82
N SER A 190 -9.81 -20.88 26.15
CA SER A 190 -8.65 -21.19 26.98
C SER A 190 -8.10 -22.62 26.77
N ILE A 191 -8.91 -23.51 26.21
CA ILE A 191 -8.55 -24.90 25.92
C ILE A 191 -8.03 -25.09 24.49
N SER A 192 -8.10 -24.06 23.64
CA SER A 192 -7.57 -24.11 22.30
C SER A 192 -6.04 -24.19 22.33
N LEU A 193 -5.48 -25.03 21.46
CA LEU A 193 -4.04 -25.10 21.19
C LEU A 193 -3.55 -23.91 20.34
N ASN A 194 -4.47 -23.15 19.74
CA ASN A 194 -4.15 -21.94 18.98
C ASN A 194 -5.27 -20.91 19.20
N LYS A 195 -5.06 -20.03 20.16
CA LYS A 195 -5.99 -18.97 20.57
C LYS A 195 -5.95 -17.73 19.67
N GLY A 196 -5.17 -17.79 18.58
CA GLY A 196 -4.89 -16.65 17.71
C GLY A 196 -3.62 -15.90 18.09
N THR A 197 -2.96 -15.33 17.08
CA THR A 197 -1.61 -14.76 17.16
C THR A 197 -1.45 -13.75 18.28
N TYR A 198 -2.43 -12.87 18.51
CA TYR A 198 -2.37 -11.88 19.58
C TYR A 198 -2.35 -12.51 20.97
N ARG A 199 -3.19 -13.53 21.20
CA ARG A 199 -3.27 -14.23 22.50
C ARG A 199 -2.08 -15.14 22.73
N GLU A 200 -1.61 -15.83 21.70
CA GLU A 200 -0.44 -16.70 21.77
C GLU A 200 0.85 -15.89 22.04
N LEU A 201 1.05 -14.76 21.35
CA LEU A 201 2.19 -13.86 21.63
C LEU A 201 2.13 -13.27 23.04
N LEU A 202 0.93 -12.96 23.50
CA LEU A 202 0.71 -12.48 24.85
C LEU A 202 1.03 -13.56 25.88
N ASP A 203 0.53 -14.79 25.71
CA ASP A 203 0.82 -15.92 26.59
C ASP A 203 2.35 -16.22 26.61
N TRP A 204 3.01 -16.19 25.45
CA TRP A 204 4.47 -16.27 25.36
C TRP A 204 5.19 -15.16 26.14
N TYR A 205 4.67 -13.93 26.08
CA TYR A 205 5.26 -12.78 26.77
C TYR A 205 5.04 -12.83 28.29
N LYS A 206 3.89 -13.35 28.76
CA LYS A 206 3.63 -13.60 30.20
C LYS A 206 4.70 -14.49 30.81
N ASP A 207 5.13 -15.53 30.09
CA ASP A 207 6.16 -16.44 30.58
C ASP A 207 7.55 -15.80 30.68
N LYS A 208 7.75 -14.62 30.09
CA LYS A 208 9.01 -13.85 30.17
C LYS A 208 8.98 -12.76 31.23
N VAL A 209 7.80 -12.21 31.55
CA VAL A 209 7.67 -11.05 32.43
C VAL A 209 6.62 -11.32 33.49
N GLU A 210 7.08 -11.51 34.73
CA GLU A 210 6.24 -11.91 35.86
C GLU A 210 5.13 -10.90 36.18
N VAL A 211 5.40 -9.59 36.04
CA VAL A 211 4.40 -8.52 36.21
C VAL A 211 3.27 -8.63 35.18
N VAL A 212 3.60 -8.99 33.93
CA VAL A 212 2.60 -9.24 32.89
C VAL A 212 1.79 -10.48 33.23
N LYS A 213 2.46 -11.56 33.66
CA LYS A 213 1.79 -12.80 34.05
C LYS A 213 0.76 -12.56 35.14
N ASP A 214 1.16 -11.89 36.22
CA ASP A 214 0.27 -11.54 37.33
C ASP A 214 -0.92 -10.68 36.86
N ALA A 215 -0.65 -9.65 36.05
CA ALA A 215 -1.69 -8.75 35.53
C ALA A 215 -2.73 -9.46 34.63
N TYR A 216 -2.37 -10.57 33.99
CA TYR A 216 -3.26 -11.26 33.05
C TYR A 216 -3.90 -12.54 33.62
N ASP A 217 -3.19 -13.25 34.49
CA ASP A 217 -3.67 -14.50 35.08
C ASP A 217 -4.49 -14.24 36.35
N ASN A 218 -4.09 -13.23 37.15
CA ASN A 218 -4.80 -12.82 38.36
C ASN A 218 -5.65 -11.56 38.16
N GLY A 219 -5.48 -10.89 37.01
CA GLY A 219 -6.29 -9.75 36.61
C GLY A 219 -7.72 -10.12 36.25
N ASN A 220 -8.64 -9.19 36.47
CA ASN A 220 -10.04 -9.33 36.12
C ASN A 220 -10.21 -9.52 34.60
N LYS A 221 -11.18 -10.33 34.15
CA LYS A 221 -11.39 -10.69 32.72
C LYS A 221 -11.44 -9.47 31.77
N ASN A 222 -11.89 -8.31 32.25
CA ASN A 222 -11.98 -7.08 31.47
C ASN A 222 -10.64 -6.31 31.38
N CYS A 223 -9.72 -6.53 32.33
CA CYS A 223 -8.38 -5.91 32.39
C CYS A 223 -7.40 -6.52 31.39
N GLN A 224 -7.73 -7.68 30.83
CA GLN A 224 -6.85 -8.42 29.91
C GLN A 224 -6.68 -7.70 28.57
N MET A 225 -7.62 -6.84 28.15
CA MET A 225 -7.54 -6.09 26.86
C MET A 225 -7.31 -7.02 25.65
N VAL A 226 -7.85 -8.25 25.73
CA VAL A 226 -7.78 -9.29 24.70
C VAL A 226 -9.07 -9.40 23.87
N SER A 227 -9.98 -8.43 24.03
CA SER A 227 -11.25 -8.42 23.31
C SER A 227 -11.08 -7.83 21.91
N ASN A 228 -11.93 -8.27 20.97
CA ASN A 228 -11.95 -7.78 19.60
C ASN A 228 -12.17 -6.26 19.54
N HIS A 229 -13.07 -5.71 20.35
CA HIS A 229 -13.32 -4.26 20.37
C HIS A 229 -12.07 -3.46 20.75
N ILE A 230 -11.29 -3.95 21.71
CA ILE A 230 -10.10 -3.25 22.18
C ILE A 230 -8.96 -3.34 21.15
N GLN A 231 -8.80 -4.50 20.50
CA GLN A 231 -7.91 -4.61 19.35
C GLN A 231 -8.29 -3.57 18.29
N LYS A 232 -9.61 -3.37 18.09
CA LYS A 232 -10.13 -2.38 17.18
C LYS A 232 -9.74 -0.94 17.51
N ASP A 233 -10.01 -0.56 18.74
CA ASP A 233 -9.69 0.78 19.22
C ASP A 233 -8.17 1.05 19.18
N LEU A 234 -7.34 0.05 19.44
CA LEU A 234 -5.88 0.19 19.39
C LEU A 234 -5.36 0.49 17.98
N THR A 235 -5.88 -0.19 16.96
CA THR A 235 -5.44 0.05 15.58
C THR A 235 -5.99 1.36 15.07
N LYS A 236 -7.26 1.70 15.40
CA LYS A 236 -7.83 3.00 15.07
C LYS A 236 -7.01 4.15 15.66
N ALA A 237 -6.62 4.06 16.93
CA ALA A 237 -5.76 5.05 17.56
C ALA A 237 -4.38 5.14 16.88
N CYS A 238 -3.80 4.02 16.44
CA CYS A 238 -2.55 4.05 15.66
C CYS A 238 -2.74 4.73 14.30
N SER A 239 -3.84 4.41 13.62
CA SER A 239 -4.22 4.97 12.31
C SER A 239 -4.39 6.49 12.39
N GLU A 240 -5.14 6.97 13.38
CA GLU A 240 -5.38 8.40 13.60
C GLU A 240 -4.09 9.19 13.88
N GLU A 241 -3.15 8.62 14.64
CA GLU A 241 -1.84 9.23 14.90
C GLU A 241 -0.95 9.27 13.65
N VAL A 242 -0.91 8.18 12.87
CA VAL A 242 -0.21 8.16 11.58
C VAL A 242 -0.80 9.22 10.65
N MET A 243 -2.12 9.28 10.55
CA MET A 243 -2.80 10.28 9.73
C MET A 243 -2.54 11.70 10.20
N ALA A 244 -2.49 11.95 11.52
CA ALA A 244 -2.14 13.26 12.05
C ALA A 244 -0.71 13.69 11.63
N ILE A 245 0.26 12.77 11.64
CA ILE A 245 1.63 13.03 11.17
C ILE A 245 1.61 13.37 9.68
N ILE A 246 0.93 12.57 8.85
CA ILE A 246 0.84 12.80 7.40
C ILE A 246 0.19 14.14 7.10
N MET A 247 -0.88 14.49 7.80
CA MET A 247 -1.60 15.76 7.58
C MET A 247 -0.78 16.97 8.05
N ASP A 248 0.10 16.81 9.03
CA ASP A 248 1.05 17.86 9.41
C ASP A 248 2.16 18.01 8.36
N GLU A 249 2.67 16.89 7.80
CA GLU A 249 3.65 16.91 6.71
C GLU A 249 3.12 17.60 5.44
N ILE A 250 1.84 17.46 5.10
CA ILE A 250 1.24 17.99 3.86
C ILE A 250 0.78 19.45 4.01
N ARG A 251 0.63 19.95 5.24
CA ARG A 251 -0.10 21.20 5.50
C ARG A 251 0.47 22.38 4.70
N GLY A 252 -0.36 22.95 3.83
CA GLY A 252 -0.01 24.13 3.02
C GLY A 252 0.82 23.82 1.78
N MET A 253 1.10 22.55 1.48
CA MET A 253 1.83 22.12 0.29
C MET A 253 0.88 21.83 -0.87
N LYS A 254 1.40 21.99 -2.10
CA LYS A 254 0.70 21.51 -3.29
C LYS A 254 0.86 20.00 -3.39
N PHE A 255 -0.18 19.33 -3.85
CA PHE A 255 -0.18 17.87 -3.93
C PHE A 255 -0.87 17.36 -5.20
N SER A 256 -0.54 16.14 -5.57
CA SER A 256 -1.28 15.34 -6.53
C SER A 256 -1.87 14.12 -5.84
N VAL A 257 -2.88 13.55 -6.49
CA VAL A 257 -3.56 12.35 -6.03
C VAL A 257 -3.29 11.24 -7.02
N LEU A 258 -2.95 10.08 -6.47
CA LEU A 258 -2.78 8.80 -7.15
C LEU A 258 -3.87 7.85 -6.62
N ILE A 259 -4.69 7.30 -7.50
CA ILE A 259 -5.77 6.39 -7.13
C ILE A 259 -5.70 5.10 -7.95
N ASP A 260 -5.89 3.98 -7.26
CA ASP A 260 -6.27 2.69 -7.85
C ASP A 260 -7.70 2.34 -7.48
N GLU A 261 -8.32 1.59 -8.37
CA GLU A 261 -9.44 0.73 -8.04
C GLU A 261 -8.96 -0.71 -8.01
N SER A 262 -9.21 -1.39 -6.89
CA SER A 262 -8.87 -2.81 -6.78
C SER A 262 -9.98 -3.57 -6.07
N ARG A 263 -10.23 -4.77 -6.58
CA ARG A 263 -11.21 -5.69 -6.01
C ARG A 263 -10.58 -6.45 -4.86
N ASP A 264 -11.23 -6.39 -3.69
CA ASP A 264 -10.82 -7.19 -2.54
C ASP A 264 -11.32 -8.64 -2.64
N VAL A 265 -10.88 -9.48 -1.70
CA VAL A 265 -11.24 -10.90 -1.64
C VAL A 265 -12.72 -11.14 -1.29
N SER A 266 -13.42 -10.12 -0.78
CA SER A 266 -14.89 -10.13 -0.63
C SER A 266 -15.62 -9.77 -1.93
N MET A 267 -14.89 -9.61 -3.03
CA MET A 267 -15.42 -9.15 -4.32
C MET A 267 -15.94 -7.70 -4.30
N LYS A 268 -15.56 -6.88 -3.31
CA LYS A 268 -15.89 -5.46 -3.22
C LYS A 268 -14.83 -4.63 -3.92
N GLU A 269 -15.24 -3.60 -4.65
CA GLU A 269 -14.33 -2.60 -5.20
C GLU A 269 -13.90 -1.60 -4.12
N GLN A 270 -12.60 -1.41 -3.99
CA GLN A 270 -11.96 -0.50 -3.05
C GLN A 270 -11.15 0.53 -3.83
N MET A 271 -11.38 1.81 -3.53
CA MET A 271 -10.62 2.92 -4.08
C MET A 271 -9.52 3.31 -3.10
N ALA A 272 -8.27 3.08 -3.48
CA ALA A 272 -7.11 3.47 -2.70
C ALA A 272 -6.66 4.89 -3.06
N MET A 273 -6.36 5.72 -2.08
CA MET A 273 -5.83 7.07 -2.31
C MET A 273 -4.42 7.25 -1.74
N ILE A 274 -3.52 7.75 -2.58
CA ILE A 274 -2.18 8.18 -2.24
C ILE A 274 -2.01 9.65 -2.61
N LEU A 275 -1.41 10.41 -1.70
CA LEU A 275 -1.02 11.80 -1.95
C LEU A 275 0.47 11.88 -2.26
N ARG A 276 0.83 12.63 -3.30
CA ARG A 276 2.21 12.91 -3.67
C ARG A 276 2.50 14.40 -3.58
N PHE A 277 3.56 14.76 -2.88
CA PHE A 277 3.93 16.15 -2.61
C PHE A 277 5.45 16.29 -2.41
N VAL A 278 5.94 17.54 -2.38
CA VAL A 278 7.34 17.85 -2.07
C VAL A 278 7.38 18.53 -0.72
N ASN A 279 8.18 18.00 0.21
CA ASN A 279 8.30 18.59 1.54
C ASN A 279 9.24 19.81 1.56
N ASP A 280 9.35 20.46 2.72
CA ASP A 280 10.21 21.63 2.93
C ASP A 280 11.72 21.33 2.71
N GLU A 281 12.13 20.06 2.73
CA GLU A 281 13.49 19.62 2.45
C GLU A 281 13.76 19.39 0.94
N GLY A 282 12.75 19.58 0.09
CA GLY A 282 12.82 19.30 -1.35
C GLY A 282 12.69 17.82 -1.72
N LYS A 283 12.26 16.97 -0.78
CA LYS A 283 12.07 15.54 -1.01
C LYS A 283 10.67 15.26 -1.51
N VAL A 284 10.58 14.42 -2.53
CA VAL A 284 9.30 13.89 -3.03
C VAL A 284 8.82 12.78 -2.09
N LEU A 285 7.61 12.96 -1.55
CA LEU A 285 6.97 12.00 -0.66
C LEU A 285 5.66 11.51 -1.28
N GLU A 286 5.36 10.23 -1.07
CA GLU A 286 4.09 9.61 -1.41
C GLU A 286 3.52 8.98 -0.14
N ARG A 287 2.31 9.36 0.24
CA ARG A 287 1.64 8.95 1.49
C ARG A 287 0.31 8.31 1.20
N PHE A 288 0.12 7.10 1.71
CA PHE A 288 -1.18 6.44 1.64
C PHE A 288 -2.11 7.02 2.71
N VAL A 289 -3.30 7.44 2.32
CA VAL A 289 -4.23 8.17 3.20
C VAL A 289 -5.56 7.46 3.43
N GLY A 290 -5.84 6.38 2.70
CA GLY A 290 -6.95 5.50 3.01
C GLY A 290 -7.55 4.75 1.83
N LEU A 291 -8.46 3.84 2.18
CA LEU A 291 -9.38 3.14 1.29
C LEU A 291 -10.79 3.70 1.46
N GLN A 292 -11.49 3.83 0.33
CA GLN A 292 -12.91 4.10 0.29
C GLN A 292 -13.60 2.98 -0.49
N HIS A 293 -14.57 2.32 0.14
CA HIS A 293 -15.42 1.38 -0.58
C HIS A 293 -16.30 2.14 -1.58
N VAL A 294 -16.36 1.65 -2.82
CA VAL A 294 -17.17 2.23 -3.88
C VAL A 294 -18.08 1.15 -4.47
N GLU A 295 -19.40 1.38 -4.50
CA GLU A 295 -20.36 0.39 -5.01
C GLU A 295 -20.34 0.28 -6.55
N ARG A 296 -19.92 1.35 -7.23
CA ARG A 296 -19.88 1.42 -8.70
C ARG A 296 -18.62 2.16 -9.16
N CYS A 297 -17.84 1.53 -10.03
CA CYS A 297 -16.68 2.14 -10.69
C CYS A 297 -17.07 3.05 -11.86
N THR A 298 -18.01 3.97 -11.65
CA THR A 298 -18.29 5.02 -12.63
C THR A 298 -17.46 6.25 -12.31
N ALA A 299 -17.06 7.02 -13.33
CA ALA A 299 -16.29 8.25 -13.13
C ALA A 299 -16.97 9.24 -12.16
N ALA A 300 -18.31 9.29 -12.14
CA ALA A 300 -19.06 10.11 -11.20
C ALA A 300 -18.93 9.62 -9.74
N ALA A 301 -19.05 8.31 -9.51
CA ALA A 301 -18.94 7.74 -8.17
C ALA A 301 -17.52 7.85 -7.59
N LEU A 302 -16.50 7.62 -8.41
CA LEU A 302 -15.10 7.80 -8.03
C LEU A 302 -14.78 9.25 -7.70
N LYS A 303 -15.35 10.18 -8.47
CA LYS A 303 -15.24 11.62 -8.22
C LYS A 303 -15.89 12.01 -6.90
N GLU A 304 -17.10 11.54 -6.61
CA GLU A 304 -17.77 11.77 -5.33
C GLU A 304 -16.94 11.21 -4.16
N ALA A 305 -16.38 10.00 -4.33
CA ALA A 305 -15.51 9.37 -3.34
C ALA A 305 -14.22 10.18 -3.09
N LEU A 306 -13.59 10.70 -4.16
CA LEU A 306 -12.40 11.56 -4.06
C LEU A 306 -12.71 12.83 -3.27
N VAL A 307 -13.75 13.56 -3.66
CA VAL A 307 -14.14 14.82 -3.00
C VAL A 307 -14.51 14.56 -1.54
N HIS A 308 -15.21 13.46 -1.26
CA HIS A 308 -15.53 13.04 0.11
C HIS A 308 -14.27 12.80 0.96
N MET A 309 -13.27 12.08 0.43
CA MET A 309 -12.03 11.85 1.16
C MET A 309 -11.18 13.12 1.32
N LEU A 310 -11.10 13.98 0.30
CA LEU A 310 -10.40 15.27 0.46
C LEU A 310 -11.06 16.14 1.54
N SER A 311 -12.39 16.14 1.58
CA SER A 311 -13.18 16.86 2.60
C SER A 311 -12.96 16.29 4.00
N SER A 312 -12.97 14.97 4.17
CA SER A 312 -12.73 14.33 5.48
C SER A 312 -11.32 14.62 6.02
N LEU A 313 -10.33 14.72 5.12
CA LEU A 313 -8.95 15.09 5.43
C LEU A 313 -8.73 16.62 5.56
N LYS A 314 -9.77 17.43 5.31
CA LYS A 314 -9.70 18.91 5.31
C LYS A 314 -8.65 19.47 4.35
N LEU A 315 -8.39 18.77 3.24
CA LEU A 315 -7.49 19.22 2.20
C LEU A 315 -8.22 20.12 1.21
N SER A 316 -7.59 21.24 0.83
CA SER A 316 -8.18 22.17 -0.12
C SER A 316 -7.98 21.69 -1.55
N ILE A 317 -9.06 21.63 -2.34
CA ILE A 317 -9.02 21.39 -3.79
C ILE A 317 -8.16 22.45 -4.48
N SER A 318 -8.04 23.67 -3.93
CA SER A 318 -7.19 24.73 -4.49
C SER A 318 -5.69 24.41 -4.50
N MET A 319 -5.23 23.44 -3.69
CA MET A 319 -3.83 23.01 -3.61
C MET A 319 -3.54 21.77 -4.48
N PHE A 320 -4.59 21.21 -5.09
CA PHE A 320 -4.52 20.03 -5.94
C PHE A 320 -3.98 20.40 -7.33
N ARG A 321 -2.92 19.71 -7.79
CA ARG A 321 -2.18 20.06 -9.05
C ARG A 321 -1.97 18.92 -10.03
N GLY A 322 -2.25 17.69 -9.63
CA GLY A 322 -2.09 16.54 -10.51
C GLY A 322 -2.98 15.39 -10.08
N GLN A 323 -3.43 14.61 -11.05
CA GLN A 323 -4.36 13.52 -10.79
C GLN A 323 -4.01 12.30 -11.65
N GLY A 324 -3.84 11.14 -11.02
CA GLY A 324 -3.50 9.88 -11.67
C GLY A 324 -4.51 8.79 -11.31
N TYR A 325 -5.34 8.40 -12.28
CA TYR A 325 -6.34 7.33 -12.16
C TYR A 325 -6.22 6.38 -13.36
N ASP A 326 -6.67 5.13 -13.17
CA ASP A 326 -6.80 4.17 -14.25
C ASP A 326 -8.10 4.38 -15.06
N GLY A 327 -8.02 4.64 -16.38
CA GLY A 327 -9.15 4.59 -17.32
C GLY A 327 -10.26 5.66 -17.19
N ALA A 328 -10.35 6.40 -16.08
CA ALA A 328 -11.45 7.33 -15.80
C ALA A 328 -11.23 8.75 -16.36
N SER A 329 -11.08 8.88 -17.69
CA SER A 329 -10.87 10.17 -18.37
C SER A 329 -11.93 11.25 -18.08
N ASN A 330 -13.15 10.84 -17.71
CA ASN A 330 -14.27 11.74 -17.37
C ASN A 330 -14.15 12.42 -15.99
N MET A 331 -13.10 12.14 -15.21
CA MET A 331 -12.80 12.85 -13.96
C MET A 331 -11.93 14.11 -14.16
N ARG A 332 -11.70 14.53 -15.41
CA ARG A 332 -10.87 15.71 -15.77
C ARG A 332 -11.48 17.06 -15.37
N ASP A 333 -12.79 17.14 -15.12
CA ASP A 333 -13.53 18.42 -15.17
C ASP A 333 -13.76 19.12 -13.81
N GLU A 334 -13.14 18.68 -12.71
CA GLU A 334 -13.34 19.28 -11.38
C GLU A 334 -12.39 20.45 -11.08
N ASN A 335 -11.14 20.33 -11.51
CA ASN A 335 -10.13 21.31 -11.19
C ASN A 335 -9.32 21.63 -12.46
N PRO A 336 -9.50 22.82 -13.07
CA PRO A 336 -8.69 23.22 -14.23
C PRO A 336 -7.19 23.29 -13.90
N TYR A 337 -6.83 23.28 -12.62
CA TYR A 337 -5.45 23.31 -12.12
C TYR A 337 -4.84 21.90 -11.91
N ALA A 338 -5.62 20.81 -11.99
CA ALA A 338 -5.14 19.45 -11.75
C ALA A 338 -4.92 18.69 -13.06
N PHE A 339 -3.65 18.54 -13.45
CA PHE A 339 -3.32 17.81 -14.67
C PHE A 339 -3.59 16.31 -14.52
N TYR A 340 -4.47 15.80 -15.38
CA TYR A 340 -4.69 14.37 -15.47
C TYR A 340 -3.57 13.70 -16.26
N VAL A 341 -2.83 12.84 -15.57
CA VAL A 341 -1.88 11.91 -16.19
C VAL A 341 -2.47 10.52 -16.06
N HIS A 342 -2.84 9.94 -17.20
CA HIS A 342 -3.17 8.52 -17.19
C HIS A 342 -1.91 7.72 -16.85
N CYS A 343 -2.03 6.75 -15.94
CA CYS A 343 -0.90 5.91 -15.58
C CYS A 343 -0.20 5.34 -16.82
N PHE A 344 1.11 5.58 -16.95
CA PHE A 344 1.86 5.07 -18.10
C PHE A 344 2.00 3.57 -18.12
N ALA A 345 2.15 2.92 -16.96
CA ALA A 345 2.17 1.46 -16.89
C ALA A 345 0.86 0.89 -17.46
N HIS A 346 -0.29 1.50 -17.13
CA HIS A 346 -1.57 1.10 -17.73
C HIS A 346 -1.66 1.48 -19.22
N GLN A 347 -1.19 2.66 -19.64
CA GLN A 347 -1.21 3.00 -21.08
C GLN A 347 -0.39 2.02 -21.91
N LEU A 348 0.81 1.65 -21.45
CA LEU A 348 1.64 0.63 -22.08
C LEU A 348 0.96 -0.73 -22.10
N GLN A 349 0.30 -1.07 -21.00
CA GLN A 349 -0.48 -2.28 -20.86
C GLN A 349 -1.60 -2.35 -21.90
N LEU A 350 -2.33 -1.26 -22.14
CA LEU A 350 -3.34 -1.18 -23.20
C LEU A 350 -2.74 -1.26 -24.61
N VAL A 351 -1.58 -0.63 -24.84
CA VAL A 351 -0.86 -0.73 -26.13
C VAL A 351 -0.57 -2.20 -26.43
N VAL A 352 -0.03 -2.93 -25.45
CA VAL A 352 0.26 -4.35 -25.58
C VAL A 352 -1.01 -5.18 -25.88
N VAL A 353 -2.13 -4.87 -25.22
CA VAL A 353 -3.41 -5.54 -25.48
C VAL A 353 -3.87 -5.30 -26.92
N THR A 354 -3.84 -4.07 -27.42
CA THR A 354 -4.22 -3.78 -28.81
C THR A 354 -3.31 -4.53 -29.79
N VAL A 355 -2.01 -4.58 -29.53
CA VAL A 355 -1.04 -5.25 -30.41
C VAL A 355 -1.25 -6.76 -30.46
N SER A 356 -1.65 -7.36 -29.35
CA SER A 356 -2.01 -8.78 -29.31
C SER A 356 -3.20 -9.16 -30.21
N THR A 357 -4.01 -8.16 -30.57
CA THR A 357 -5.20 -8.32 -31.43
C THR A 357 -5.05 -7.63 -32.79
N SER A 358 -3.86 -7.08 -33.08
CA SER A 358 -3.56 -6.34 -34.32
C SER A 358 -3.71 -7.18 -35.59
N THR A 359 -3.42 -8.47 -35.51
CA THR A 359 -3.55 -9.40 -36.63
C THR A 359 -4.19 -10.71 -36.15
N PRO A 360 -4.94 -11.42 -37.02
CA PRO A 360 -5.50 -12.72 -36.69
C PRO A 360 -4.45 -13.74 -36.24
N ALA A 361 -3.25 -13.70 -36.84
CA ALA A 361 -2.17 -14.61 -36.52
C ALA A 361 -1.64 -14.40 -35.09
N ILE A 362 -1.49 -13.14 -34.66
CA ILE A 362 -1.05 -12.80 -33.30
C ILE A 362 -2.15 -13.12 -32.29
N ALA A 363 -3.42 -12.84 -32.61
CA ALA A 363 -4.55 -13.16 -31.75
C ALA A 363 -4.66 -14.68 -31.52
N ASP A 364 -4.52 -15.48 -32.59
CA ASP A 364 -4.49 -16.94 -32.50
C ASP A 364 -3.32 -17.45 -31.64
N PHE A 365 -2.13 -16.87 -31.79
CA PHE A 365 -0.99 -17.19 -30.94
C PHE A 365 -1.31 -17.02 -29.45
N PHE A 366 -1.91 -15.89 -29.06
CA PHE A 366 -2.30 -15.67 -27.65
C PHE A 366 -3.45 -16.57 -27.18
N ASN A 367 -4.27 -17.11 -28.09
CA ASN A 367 -5.23 -18.15 -27.74
C ASN A 367 -4.56 -19.51 -27.47
N TYR A 368 -3.44 -19.82 -28.14
CA TYR A 368 -2.70 -21.06 -27.92
C TYR A 368 -1.86 -21.05 -26.64
N VAL A 369 -1.32 -19.91 -26.22
CA VAL A 369 -0.45 -19.81 -25.03
C VAL A 369 -1.11 -20.38 -23.75
N PRO A 370 -2.34 -19.99 -23.36
CA PRO A 370 -3.02 -20.57 -22.21
C PRO A 370 -3.31 -22.07 -22.38
N LEU A 371 -3.57 -22.54 -23.60
CA LEU A 371 -3.81 -23.97 -23.87
C LEU A 371 -2.55 -24.79 -23.63
N ILE A 372 -1.38 -24.30 -24.07
CA ILE A 372 -0.08 -24.94 -23.81
C ILE A 372 0.19 -24.99 -22.30
N VAL A 373 0.08 -23.84 -21.62
CA VAL A 373 0.34 -23.76 -20.17
C VAL A 373 -0.62 -24.67 -19.38
N ASN A 374 -1.89 -24.77 -19.78
CA ASN A 374 -2.85 -25.65 -19.13
C ASN A 374 -2.60 -27.13 -19.45
N ALA A 375 -2.25 -27.48 -20.68
CA ALA A 375 -1.97 -28.88 -21.04
C ALA A 375 -0.80 -29.45 -20.22
N VAL A 376 0.28 -28.67 -20.10
CA VAL A 376 1.49 -29.04 -19.36
C VAL A 376 1.33 -28.86 -17.84
N GLY A 377 0.59 -27.83 -17.40
CA GLY A 377 0.48 -27.46 -15.99
C GLY A 377 -0.75 -27.98 -15.23
N ALA A 378 -1.63 -28.77 -15.88
CA ALA A 378 -2.91 -29.20 -15.30
C ALA A 378 -2.80 -30.16 -14.10
N SER A 379 -1.69 -30.87 -13.91
CA SER A 379 -1.49 -31.77 -12.77
C SER A 379 -0.09 -31.61 -12.18
N CYS A 380 0.07 -32.00 -10.90
CA CYS A 380 1.39 -32.08 -10.25
C CYS A 380 2.34 -32.98 -11.04
N MET A 381 1.88 -34.16 -11.45
CA MET A 381 2.71 -35.11 -12.20
C MET A 381 3.26 -34.54 -13.51
N ARG A 382 2.47 -33.75 -14.25
CA ARG A 382 2.95 -33.12 -15.50
C ARG A 382 3.92 -31.97 -15.23
N LYS A 383 3.75 -31.25 -14.11
CA LYS A 383 4.72 -30.25 -13.67
C LYS A 383 6.04 -30.91 -13.27
N ASP A 384 5.98 -32.01 -12.52
CA ASP A 384 7.18 -32.74 -12.11
C ASP A 384 7.91 -33.31 -13.32
N ALA A 385 7.17 -33.86 -14.30
CA ALA A 385 7.73 -34.32 -15.57
C ALA A 385 8.38 -33.19 -16.38
N LEU A 386 7.75 -32.01 -16.43
CA LEU A 386 8.31 -30.83 -17.10
C LEU A 386 9.63 -30.40 -16.45
N LEU A 387 9.66 -30.35 -15.12
CA LEU A 387 10.85 -29.92 -14.36
C LEU A 387 12.00 -30.93 -14.51
N ALA A 388 11.70 -32.23 -14.44
CA ALA A 388 12.68 -33.28 -14.69
C ALA A 388 13.26 -33.19 -16.10
N LYS A 389 12.40 -33.08 -17.12
CA LYS A 389 12.83 -32.96 -18.52
C LYS A 389 13.64 -31.70 -18.78
N HIS A 390 13.24 -30.57 -18.22
CA HIS A 390 14.01 -29.34 -18.36
C HIS A 390 15.36 -29.43 -17.64
N HIS A 391 15.41 -30.09 -16.48
CA HIS A 391 16.67 -30.36 -15.78
C HIS A 391 17.61 -31.22 -16.63
N ASP A 392 17.10 -32.27 -17.28
CA ASP A 392 17.90 -33.13 -18.17
C ASP A 392 18.51 -32.31 -19.31
N THR A 393 17.71 -31.47 -20.00
CA THR A 393 18.22 -30.55 -21.05
C THR A 393 19.31 -29.61 -20.51
N LEU A 394 19.13 -29.05 -19.30
CA LEU A 394 20.14 -28.18 -18.70
C LEU A 394 21.43 -28.93 -18.37
N VAL A 395 21.35 -30.19 -17.93
CA VAL A 395 22.53 -31.03 -17.69
C VAL A 395 23.29 -31.25 -19.00
N GLU A 396 22.59 -31.60 -20.08
CA GLU A 396 23.19 -31.79 -21.40
C GLU A 396 23.85 -30.51 -21.92
N GLU A 397 23.21 -29.34 -21.77
CA GLU A 397 23.77 -28.04 -22.16
C GLU A 397 24.97 -27.61 -21.29
N VAL A 398 25.03 -28.03 -20.02
CA VAL A 398 26.20 -27.82 -19.15
C VAL A 398 27.36 -28.73 -19.57
N GLU A 399 27.08 -30.00 -19.85
CA GLU A 399 28.08 -30.98 -20.25
C GLU A 399 28.69 -30.66 -21.62
N SER A 400 27.89 -30.10 -22.55
CA SER A 400 28.36 -29.62 -23.86
C SER A 400 29.12 -28.28 -23.80
N GLY A 401 29.08 -27.60 -22.66
CA GLY A 401 29.71 -26.30 -22.45
C GLY A 401 28.95 -25.12 -23.07
N GLU A 402 27.68 -25.31 -23.45
CA GLU A 402 26.82 -24.26 -24.00
C GLU A 402 26.36 -23.25 -22.93
N ILE A 403 26.24 -23.68 -21.66
CA ILE A 403 25.84 -22.82 -20.55
C ILE A 403 26.82 -22.88 -19.35
N LEU A 404 26.99 -21.73 -18.68
CA LEU A 404 27.87 -21.59 -17.52
C LEU A 404 27.16 -21.98 -16.22
N THR A 405 27.89 -22.58 -15.28
CA THR A 405 27.40 -22.89 -13.93
C THR A 405 27.76 -21.77 -12.95
N GLY A 406 26.84 -21.42 -12.04
CA GLY A 406 27.05 -20.36 -11.06
C GLY A 406 25.90 -20.20 -10.07
N ARG A 407 26.17 -19.56 -8.92
CA ARG A 407 25.18 -19.36 -7.86
C ARG A 407 24.06 -18.44 -8.36
N GLY A 408 22.84 -18.98 -8.49
CA GLY A 408 21.66 -18.26 -9.00
C GLY A 408 21.38 -18.45 -10.50
N LEU A 409 22.24 -19.16 -11.22
CA LEU A 409 22.00 -19.56 -12.62
C LEU A 409 21.26 -20.90 -12.68
N ASN A 410 20.47 -21.10 -13.74
CA ASN A 410 19.75 -22.36 -14.04
C ASN A 410 18.85 -22.86 -12.90
N GLN A 411 18.25 -21.94 -12.14
CA GLN A 411 17.31 -22.27 -11.08
C GLN A 411 16.05 -22.95 -11.64
N GLU A 412 15.53 -23.89 -10.86
CA GLU A 412 14.27 -24.57 -11.16
C GLU A 412 13.16 -23.55 -11.44
N SER A 413 12.54 -23.66 -12.62
CA SER A 413 11.54 -22.69 -13.07
C SER A 413 10.31 -23.40 -13.64
N SER A 414 9.13 -22.96 -13.23
CA SER A 414 7.84 -23.50 -13.70
C SER A 414 7.25 -22.64 -14.81
N LEU A 415 6.32 -23.15 -15.62
CA LEU A 415 5.53 -22.30 -16.52
C LEU A 415 4.64 -21.36 -15.69
N ALA A 416 4.88 -20.05 -15.81
CA ALA A 416 3.99 -19.05 -15.20
C ALA A 416 2.68 -19.01 -15.98
N ARG A 417 1.54 -18.98 -15.27
CA ARG A 417 0.30 -18.60 -15.92
C ARG A 417 0.33 -17.10 -16.20
N PRO A 418 0.03 -16.68 -17.44
CA PRO A 418 -0.19 -15.27 -17.70
C PRO A 418 -1.41 -14.81 -16.90
N GLY A 419 -1.33 -13.62 -16.29
CA GLY A 419 -2.46 -12.97 -15.64
C GLY A 419 -3.26 -12.16 -16.64
N ASP A 420 -4.57 -12.39 -16.72
CA ASP A 420 -5.47 -11.85 -17.75
C ASP A 420 -5.45 -10.30 -17.86
N THR A 421 -5.14 -9.60 -16.76
CA THR A 421 -5.17 -8.13 -16.66
C THR A 421 -3.78 -7.47 -16.58
N ARG A 422 -2.71 -8.25 -16.45
CA ARG A 422 -1.32 -7.74 -16.31
C ARG A 422 -0.42 -8.35 -17.38
N TRP A 423 -0.40 -7.78 -18.58
CA TRP A 423 0.35 -8.32 -19.72
C TRP A 423 1.86 -8.31 -19.56
N GLY A 424 2.42 -7.57 -18.58
CA GLY A 424 3.81 -7.77 -18.15
C GLY A 424 4.12 -9.23 -17.73
N SER A 425 3.11 -9.98 -17.27
CA SER A 425 3.25 -11.41 -16.97
C SER A 425 3.37 -12.29 -18.22
N HIS A 426 2.85 -11.86 -19.38
CA HIS A 426 2.94 -12.63 -20.62
C HIS A 426 4.38 -12.71 -21.11
N LEU A 427 5.19 -11.66 -20.98
CA LEU A 427 6.60 -11.71 -21.33
C LEU A 427 7.33 -12.85 -20.58
N LYS A 428 7.10 -12.95 -19.27
CA LYS A 428 7.66 -14.01 -18.43
C LYS A 428 7.19 -15.41 -18.89
N THR A 429 5.92 -15.55 -19.26
CA THR A 429 5.39 -16.81 -19.80
C THR A 429 6.03 -17.16 -21.14
N LEU A 430 6.14 -16.21 -22.07
CA LEU A 430 6.73 -16.43 -23.40
C LEU A 430 8.21 -16.79 -23.31
N LEU A 431 8.97 -16.09 -22.46
CA LEU A 431 10.38 -16.42 -22.19
C LEU A 431 10.51 -17.84 -21.61
N ARG A 432 9.63 -18.24 -20.70
CA ARG A 432 9.61 -19.61 -20.15
C ARG A 432 9.26 -20.65 -21.21
N ILE A 433 8.32 -20.36 -22.12
CA ILE A 433 8.02 -21.26 -23.26
C ILE A 433 9.22 -21.38 -24.20
N LEU A 434 9.93 -20.28 -24.46
CA LEU A 434 11.13 -20.28 -25.31
C LEU A 434 12.26 -21.13 -24.68
N VAL A 435 12.50 -20.97 -23.38
CA VAL A 435 13.57 -21.67 -22.65
C VAL A 435 13.25 -23.14 -22.42
N MET A 436 11.99 -23.47 -22.10
CA MET A 436 11.57 -24.84 -21.79
C MET A 436 10.99 -25.56 -23.02
N TRP A 437 11.35 -25.13 -24.24
CA TRP A 437 10.69 -25.56 -25.47
C TRP A 437 10.65 -27.07 -25.64
N GLU A 438 11.80 -27.74 -25.56
CA GLU A 438 11.93 -29.19 -25.72
C GLU A 438 11.16 -29.95 -24.63
N ALA A 439 11.32 -29.55 -23.37
CA ALA A 439 10.61 -30.13 -22.24
C ALA A 439 9.08 -30.00 -22.36
N ILE A 440 8.58 -28.92 -22.96
CA ILE A 440 7.15 -28.72 -23.23
C ILE A 440 6.67 -29.71 -24.30
N ILE A 441 7.39 -29.85 -25.40
CA ILE A 441 7.05 -30.80 -26.47
C ILE A 441 7.02 -32.23 -25.93
N ASP A 442 8.01 -32.61 -25.13
CA ASP A 442 8.09 -33.93 -24.47
C ASP A 442 6.87 -34.20 -23.58
N VAL A 443 6.50 -33.26 -22.71
CA VAL A 443 5.33 -33.41 -21.84
C VAL A 443 4.05 -33.45 -22.65
N LEU A 444 3.92 -32.66 -23.71
CA LEU A 444 2.77 -32.75 -24.61
C LEU A 444 2.70 -34.12 -25.31
N ASP A 445 3.83 -34.72 -25.68
CA ASP A 445 3.84 -36.05 -26.29
C ASP A 445 3.47 -37.15 -25.28
N ILE A 446 3.87 -37.01 -24.01
CA ILE A 446 3.36 -37.86 -22.91
C ILE A 446 1.83 -37.71 -22.80
N VAL A 447 1.31 -36.47 -22.75
CA VAL A 447 -0.15 -36.22 -22.67
C VAL A 447 -0.91 -36.78 -23.87
N LYS A 448 -0.30 -36.73 -25.06
CA LYS A 448 -0.84 -37.33 -26.28
C LYS A 448 -0.89 -38.85 -26.17
N LYS A 449 0.17 -39.51 -25.68
CA LYS A 449 0.23 -40.96 -25.46
C LYS A 449 -0.79 -41.45 -24.43
N ASP A 450 -1.01 -40.66 -23.38
CA ASP A 450 -1.96 -40.99 -22.29
C ASP A 450 -3.43 -40.73 -22.68
N SER A 451 -3.71 -40.14 -23.85
CA SER A 451 -5.06 -39.76 -24.24
C SER A 451 -5.88 -40.95 -24.77
N ILE A 452 -7.00 -41.25 -24.10
CA ILE A 452 -7.92 -42.36 -24.45
C ILE A 452 -8.67 -42.08 -25.78
N LYS A 453 -8.74 -40.81 -26.22
CA LYS A 453 -9.30 -40.39 -27.50
C LYS A 453 -8.33 -39.45 -28.20
N PRO A 454 -8.10 -39.59 -29.52
CA PRO A 454 -7.30 -38.64 -30.28
C PRO A 454 -8.00 -37.28 -30.26
N ALA A 455 -7.46 -36.33 -29.52
CA ALA A 455 -7.99 -34.98 -29.47
C ALA A 455 -7.52 -34.19 -30.70
N CYS A 456 -8.49 -33.73 -31.51
CA CYS A 456 -8.28 -32.82 -32.65
C CYS A 456 -7.64 -31.48 -32.22
N ASN A 457 -7.16 -30.68 -33.19
CA ASN A 457 -6.59 -29.30 -33.20
C ASN A 457 -6.37 -28.47 -31.90
N GLY A 458 -7.14 -28.65 -30.82
CA GLY A 458 -6.91 -28.06 -29.49
C GLY A 458 -6.39 -29.05 -28.41
N GLY A 459 -6.18 -30.33 -28.72
CA GLY A 459 -5.51 -31.30 -27.85
C GLY A 459 -3.99 -31.30 -27.98
N ALA A 460 -3.29 -32.11 -27.19
CA ALA A 460 -1.81 -32.13 -27.15
C ALA A 460 -1.14 -32.33 -28.52
N PHE A 461 -1.70 -33.20 -29.39
CA PHE A 461 -1.22 -33.37 -30.77
C PHE A 461 -1.34 -32.09 -31.60
N GLY A 462 -2.48 -31.39 -31.52
CA GLY A 462 -2.70 -30.12 -32.21
C GLY A 462 -1.76 -29.03 -31.70
N LEU A 463 -1.50 -29.00 -30.38
CA LEU A 463 -0.56 -28.05 -29.78
C LEU A 463 0.88 -28.29 -30.22
N ILE A 464 1.35 -29.54 -30.28
CA ILE A 464 2.68 -29.89 -30.81
C ILE A 464 2.81 -29.41 -32.26
N SER A 465 1.86 -29.77 -33.13
CA SER A 465 1.87 -29.35 -34.54
C SER A 465 1.85 -27.84 -34.72
N LYS A 466 1.24 -27.09 -33.79
CA LYS A 466 1.26 -25.62 -33.79
C LYS A 466 2.59 -25.08 -33.30
N MET A 467 3.13 -25.60 -32.21
CA MET A 467 4.44 -25.19 -31.69
C MET A 467 5.54 -25.43 -32.72
N GLU A 468 5.55 -26.58 -33.38
CA GLU A 468 6.48 -26.95 -34.46
C GLU A 468 6.17 -26.26 -35.80
N SER A 469 5.38 -25.18 -35.81
CA SER A 469 5.13 -24.39 -37.02
C SER A 469 5.96 -23.11 -37.02
N PHE A 470 6.54 -22.77 -38.18
CA PHE A 470 7.28 -21.52 -38.36
C PHE A 470 6.45 -20.28 -37.95
N ASN A 471 5.14 -20.32 -38.17
CA ASN A 471 4.25 -19.20 -37.82
C ASN A 471 4.23 -18.90 -36.31
N ILE A 472 4.09 -19.94 -35.46
CA ILE A 472 4.10 -19.75 -34.00
C ILE A 472 5.48 -19.33 -33.50
N VAL A 473 6.56 -19.91 -34.05
CA VAL A 473 7.93 -19.51 -33.69
C VAL A 473 8.20 -18.05 -34.07
N PHE A 474 7.82 -17.64 -35.28
CA PHE A 474 7.97 -16.26 -35.74
C PHE A 474 7.24 -15.28 -34.82
N ILE A 475 5.99 -15.57 -34.48
CA ILE A 475 5.17 -14.71 -33.60
C ILE A 475 5.70 -14.74 -32.16
N LEU A 476 6.15 -15.89 -31.65
CA LEU A 476 6.78 -15.99 -30.33
C LEU A 476 7.98 -15.05 -30.22
N HIS A 477 8.91 -15.11 -31.16
CA HIS A 477 10.09 -14.23 -31.17
C HIS A 477 9.72 -12.76 -31.37
N LEU A 478 8.74 -12.47 -32.24
CA LEU A 478 8.22 -11.11 -32.44
C LEU A 478 7.64 -10.56 -31.13
N MET A 479 6.74 -11.30 -30.49
CA MET A 479 6.09 -10.85 -29.27
C MET A 479 7.05 -10.75 -28.10
N ILE A 480 8.04 -11.65 -27.96
CA ILE A 480 9.10 -11.50 -26.95
C ILE A 480 9.86 -10.19 -27.17
N GLU A 481 10.22 -9.86 -28.41
CA GLU A 481 10.92 -8.63 -28.72
C GLU A 481 10.06 -7.39 -28.38
N LEU A 482 8.82 -7.34 -28.87
CA LEU A 482 7.90 -6.23 -28.62
C LEU A 482 7.60 -6.06 -27.14
N LEU A 483 7.27 -7.15 -26.42
CA LEU A 483 6.98 -7.12 -25.00
C LEU A 483 8.20 -6.81 -24.13
N SER A 484 9.40 -7.23 -24.55
CA SER A 484 10.63 -6.87 -23.82
C SER A 484 10.88 -5.37 -23.87
N MET A 485 10.55 -4.71 -24.98
CA MET A 485 10.69 -3.26 -25.10
C MET A 485 9.65 -2.52 -24.27
N THR A 486 8.39 -2.98 -24.27
CA THR A 486 7.37 -2.38 -23.39
C THR A 486 7.64 -2.65 -21.91
N ASP A 487 8.24 -3.79 -21.53
CA ASP A 487 8.71 -4.05 -20.16
C ASP A 487 9.89 -3.16 -19.76
N MET A 488 10.89 -3.00 -20.62
CA MET A 488 12.00 -2.05 -20.39
C MET A 488 11.48 -0.62 -20.24
N LEU A 489 10.52 -0.23 -21.07
CA LEU A 489 9.87 1.08 -21.02
C LEU A 489 9.06 1.25 -19.72
N SER A 490 8.25 0.25 -19.36
CA SER A 490 7.48 0.25 -18.11
C SER A 490 8.41 0.40 -16.90
N ARG A 491 9.49 -0.38 -16.85
CA ARG A 491 10.53 -0.26 -15.81
C ARG A 491 11.21 1.11 -15.82
N ALA A 492 11.52 1.67 -16.99
CA ALA A 492 12.13 2.99 -17.09
C ALA A 492 11.20 4.09 -16.58
N LEU A 493 9.90 4.02 -16.88
CA LEU A 493 8.90 4.98 -16.39
C LEU A 493 8.62 4.83 -14.89
N GLN A 494 8.80 3.63 -14.34
CA GLN A 494 8.67 3.35 -12.90
C GLN A 494 9.92 3.71 -12.09
N ARG A 495 11.06 4.01 -12.74
CA ARG A 495 12.26 4.47 -12.02
C ARG A 495 12.08 5.89 -11.50
N LYS A 496 12.81 6.20 -10.42
CA LYS A 496 12.82 7.56 -9.81
C LYS A 496 13.55 8.57 -10.71
N ASP A 497 14.52 8.13 -11.50
CA ASP A 497 15.14 8.89 -12.58
C ASP A 497 14.34 8.72 -13.88
N GLN A 498 13.22 9.43 -13.97
CA GLN A 498 12.35 9.40 -15.15
C GLN A 498 13.03 10.07 -16.36
N ASP A 499 13.83 9.32 -17.13
CA ASP A 499 14.30 9.75 -18.45
C ASP A 499 13.30 9.33 -19.52
N ILE A 500 12.18 10.04 -19.55
CA ILE A 500 11.01 9.75 -20.39
C ILE A 500 11.36 9.89 -21.88
N VAL A 501 12.35 10.73 -22.22
CA VAL A 501 12.84 10.95 -23.59
C VAL A 501 13.62 9.74 -24.08
N GLU A 502 14.51 9.17 -23.26
CA GLU A 502 15.20 7.91 -23.59
C GLU A 502 14.18 6.76 -23.73
N ALA A 503 13.18 6.74 -22.85
CA ALA A 503 12.05 5.82 -22.91
C ALA A 503 11.30 5.88 -24.26
N MET A 504 11.08 7.09 -24.79
CA MET A 504 10.47 7.27 -26.12
C MET A 504 11.39 6.85 -27.28
N HIS A 505 12.71 7.05 -27.16
CA HIS A 505 13.67 6.63 -28.18
C HIS A 505 13.76 5.10 -28.34
N PHE A 506 13.60 4.33 -27.26
CA PHE A 506 13.55 2.86 -27.32
C PHE A 506 12.44 2.33 -28.23
N ILE A 507 11.33 3.07 -28.38
CA ILE A 507 10.18 2.69 -29.23
C ILE A 507 10.50 2.88 -30.72
N LEU A 508 11.31 3.88 -31.07
CA LEU A 508 11.68 4.15 -32.46
C LEU A 508 12.71 3.15 -32.99
N GLY A 509 13.54 2.57 -32.11
CA GLY A 509 14.56 1.58 -32.45
C GLY A 509 14.06 0.18 -32.84
N VAL A 510 12.74 -0.03 -32.91
CA VAL A 510 12.12 -1.33 -33.26
C VAL A 510 12.38 -1.74 -34.72
N LYS A 511 12.58 -0.75 -35.61
CA LYS A 511 12.64 -0.97 -37.06
C LYS A 511 13.90 -1.70 -37.55
N ASP A 512 14.97 -1.75 -36.76
CA ASP A 512 16.31 -2.13 -37.23
C ASP A 512 16.81 -3.52 -36.75
N LYS A 513 15.97 -4.35 -36.13
CA LYS A 513 16.44 -5.61 -35.52
C LYS A 513 16.28 -6.85 -36.43
N PRO A 514 17.28 -7.76 -36.51
CA PRO A 514 17.28 -8.91 -37.42
C PRO A 514 16.44 -10.10 -36.89
N LEU A 515 15.14 -9.89 -36.65
CA LEU A 515 14.20 -10.90 -36.15
C LEU A 515 14.25 -12.21 -36.95
N LEU A 516 14.22 -12.12 -38.28
CA LEU A 516 14.18 -13.28 -39.16
C LEU A 516 15.41 -14.20 -39.02
N LYS A 517 16.58 -13.63 -38.73
CA LYS A 517 17.81 -14.41 -38.50
C LYS A 517 17.67 -15.27 -37.25
N ARG A 518 17.19 -14.69 -36.15
CA ARG A 518 16.97 -15.40 -34.88
C ARG A 518 15.95 -16.52 -35.02
N VAL A 519 14.83 -16.25 -35.71
CA VAL A 519 13.79 -17.25 -35.98
C VAL A 519 14.37 -18.42 -36.78
N LYS A 520 15.13 -18.15 -37.84
CA LYS A 520 15.78 -19.21 -38.65
C LYS A 520 16.76 -20.05 -37.83
N THR A 521 17.56 -19.43 -36.96
CA THR A 521 18.47 -20.16 -36.06
C THR A 521 17.71 -21.04 -35.07
N PHE A 522 16.62 -20.53 -34.48
CA PHE A 522 15.79 -21.32 -33.57
C PHE A 522 15.11 -22.49 -34.28
N CYS A 523 14.55 -22.26 -35.47
CA CYS A 523 13.95 -23.31 -36.29
C CYS A 523 14.98 -24.39 -36.67
N ALA A 524 16.21 -24.00 -36.99
CA ALA A 524 17.29 -24.95 -37.28
C ALA A 524 17.67 -25.80 -36.06
N LYS A 525 17.73 -25.22 -34.84
CA LYS A 525 18.01 -25.96 -33.59
C LYS A 525 16.92 -26.99 -33.29
N ASN A 526 15.65 -26.65 -33.55
CA ASN A 526 14.48 -27.47 -33.17
C ASN A 526 13.88 -28.26 -34.34
N GLU A 527 14.59 -28.43 -35.45
CA GLU A 527 14.14 -29.18 -36.63
C GLU A 527 12.80 -28.71 -37.23
N ILE A 528 12.49 -27.42 -37.11
CA ILE A 528 11.26 -26.81 -37.63
C ILE A 528 11.46 -26.36 -39.08
N GLU A 529 10.58 -26.78 -39.98
CA GLU A 529 10.65 -26.43 -41.41
C GLU A 529 10.50 -24.91 -41.62
N VAL A 530 11.53 -24.29 -42.22
CA VAL A 530 11.48 -22.89 -42.62
C VAL A 530 10.84 -22.79 -44.02
N PRO A 531 9.72 -22.06 -44.18
CA PRO A 531 9.08 -21.93 -45.47
C PRO A 531 9.95 -21.14 -46.45
N ASP A 532 9.90 -21.52 -47.72
CA ASP A 532 10.51 -20.75 -48.81
C ASP A 532 9.92 -19.34 -48.85
N MET A 533 10.78 -18.33 -48.61
CA MET A 533 10.38 -16.93 -48.48
C MET A 533 9.89 -16.32 -49.79
N ASP A 534 10.31 -16.87 -50.94
CA ASP A 534 9.93 -16.41 -52.27
C ASP A 534 8.65 -17.09 -52.80
N LYS A 535 8.22 -18.17 -52.14
CA LYS A 535 6.99 -18.89 -52.48
C LYS A 535 5.77 -17.99 -52.33
N LYS A 536 4.94 -17.97 -53.38
CA LYS A 536 3.67 -17.23 -53.40
C LYS A 536 2.57 -17.98 -52.65
N ILE A 537 2.01 -17.32 -51.65
CA ILE A 537 0.85 -17.73 -50.86
C ILE A 537 -0.32 -16.78 -51.10
N ASN A 538 -1.52 -17.12 -50.61
CA ASN A 538 -2.67 -16.23 -50.71
C ASN A 538 -2.52 -15.08 -49.70
N ALA A 539 -2.86 -13.86 -50.13
CA ALA A 539 -2.88 -12.68 -49.24
C ALA A 539 -3.80 -12.92 -48.02
N GLY A 540 -3.34 -12.54 -46.83
CA GLY A 540 -4.09 -12.71 -45.58
C GLY A 540 -4.25 -14.16 -45.10
N GLY A 541 -3.45 -15.11 -45.59
CA GLY A 541 -3.49 -16.51 -45.17
C GLY A 541 -4.82 -17.25 -45.44
N THR A 542 -5.69 -16.70 -46.31
CA THR A 542 -7.06 -17.18 -46.52
C THR A 542 -7.23 -18.06 -47.77
N SER A 543 -8.44 -18.62 -47.89
CA SER A 543 -8.89 -19.56 -48.94
C SER A 543 -8.39 -19.22 -50.35
N THR A 544 -8.09 -20.27 -51.13
CA THR A 544 -7.72 -20.28 -52.55
C THR A 544 -8.67 -19.53 -53.49
N ARG A 545 -9.82 -19.06 -53.00
CA ARG A 545 -10.80 -18.27 -53.75
C ARG A 545 -10.42 -16.79 -53.91
N ARG A 546 -9.52 -16.22 -53.09
CA ARG A 546 -9.01 -14.84 -53.27
C ARG A 546 -7.86 -14.82 -54.29
N ARG A 547 -7.95 -13.95 -55.31
CA ARG A 547 -7.02 -13.92 -56.46
C ARG A 547 -5.66 -13.27 -56.18
N GLN A 548 -5.48 -12.60 -55.05
CA GLN A 548 -4.25 -11.87 -54.74
C GLN A 548 -3.24 -12.78 -54.03
N LYS A 549 -2.07 -12.95 -54.65
CA LYS A 549 -0.97 -13.76 -54.12
C LYS A 549 0.18 -12.87 -53.65
N VAL A 550 0.72 -13.15 -52.47
CA VAL A 550 1.86 -12.47 -51.85
C VAL A 550 2.97 -13.48 -51.58
N THR A 551 4.22 -13.06 -51.46
CA THR A 551 5.30 -13.98 -51.05
C THR A 551 5.21 -14.27 -49.55
N ASN A 552 5.78 -15.38 -49.10
CA ASN A 552 5.93 -15.66 -47.66
C ASN A 552 6.70 -14.53 -46.96
N MET A 553 7.73 -13.97 -47.59
CA MET A 553 8.43 -12.80 -47.08
C MET A 553 7.50 -11.61 -46.87
N HIS A 554 6.61 -11.32 -47.84
CA HIS A 554 5.64 -10.26 -47.72
C HIS A 554 4.63 -10.53 -46.59
N PHE A 555 4.12 -11.75 -46.47
CA PHE A 555 3.19 -12.11 -45.41
C PHE A 555 3.80 -11.91 -44.01
N TYR A 556 4.97 -12.51 -43.73
CA TYR A 556 5.60 -12.39 -42.41
C TYR A 556 6.13 -10.98 -42.13
N HIS A 557 6.73 -10.33 -43.11
CA HIS A 557 7.34 -9.01 -42.90
C HIS A 557 6.30 -7.89 -42.92
N VAL A 558 5.36 -7.88 -43.87
CA VAL A 558 4.40 -6.78 -44.03
C VAL A 558 3.12 -7.04 -43.25
N GLU A 559 2.46 -8.18 -43.49
CA GLU A 559 1.13 -8.44 -42.91
C GLU A 559 1.18 -8.78 -41.41
N ILE A 560 2.31 -9.23 -40.88
CA ILE A 560 2.49 -9.54 -39.43
C ILE A 560 3.44 -8.55 -38.77
N PHE A 561 4.71 -8.49 -39.19
CA PHE A 561 5.73 -7.69 -38.50
C PHE A 561 5.45 -6.19 -38.59
N LEU A 562 5.33 -5.62 -39.79
CA LEU A 562 5.03 -4.19 -39.94
C LEU A 562 3.65 -3.84 -39.37
N ALA A 563 2.64 -4.70 -39.55
CA ALA A 563 1.32 -4.50 -38.94
C ALA A 563 1.38 -4.40 -37.41
N ALA A 564 2.16 -5.26 -36.74
CA ALA A 564 2.35 -5.20 -35.29
C ALA A 564 3.14 -3.95 -34.85
N VAL A 565 4.17 -3.57 -35.62
CA VAL A 565 4.96 -2.35 -35.37
C VAL A 565 4.11 -1.10 -35.55
N ASP A 566 3.33 -1.01 -36.63
CA ASP A 566 2.43 0.09 -36.92
C ASP A 566 1.32 0.19 -35.86
N ALA A 567 0.78 -0.94 -35.40
CA ALA A 567 -0.18 -0.98 -34.30
C ALA A 567 0.42 -0.41 -32.99
N ILE A 568 1.66 -0.81 -32.63
CA ILE A 568 2.36 -0.22 -31.49
C ILE A 568 2.51 1.29 -31.68
N LEU A 569 3.06 1.73 -32.81
CA LEU A 569 3.34 3.15 -33.05
C LEU A 569 2.05 3.99 -33.04
N SER A 570 0.98 3.50 -33.67
CA SER A 570 -0.32 4.15 -33.69
C SER A 570 -0.93 4.27 -32.30
N GLU A 571 -0.94 3.19 -31.52
CA GLU A 571 -1.50 3.19 -30.17
C GLU A 571 -0.66 4.02 -29.21
N MET A 572 0.67 4.00 -29.34
CA MET A 572 1.55 4.88 -28.58
C MET A 572 1.24 6.35 -28.91
N ASN A 573 1.15 6.72 -30.18
CA ASN A 573 0.82 8.11 -30.55
C ASN A 573 -0.59 8.54 -30.11
N HIS A 574 -1.57 7.63 -30.15
CA HIS A 574 -2.94 7.91 -29.73
C HIS A 574 -3.03 8.10 -28.20
N ARG A 575 -2.35 7.26 -27.44
CA ARG A 575 -2.42 7.22 -25.97
C ARG A 575 -1.53 8.24 -25.29
N PHE A 576 -0.39 8.53 -25.89
CA PHE A 576 0.52 9.60 -25.50
C PHE A 576 0.28 10.81 -26.42
N GLY A 577 -0.92 11.39 -26.36
CA GLY A 577 -1.34 12.50 -27.23
C GLY A 577 -0.44 13.75 -27.14
N GLU A 578 -0.68 14.73 -28.01
CA GLU A 578 0.19 15.91 -28.17
C GLU A 578 0.45 16.68 -26.87
N VAL A 579 -0.56 16.87 -26.02
CA VAL A 579 -0.44 17.66 -24.78
C VAL A 579 0.32 16.91 -23.68
N SER A 580 0.09 15.60 -23.51
CA SER A 580 0.88 14.81 -22.56
C SER A 580 2.31 14.64 -23.06
N SER A 581 2.51 14.44 -24.36
CA SER A 581 3.84 14.44 -24.98
C SER A 581 4.55 15.79 -24.84
N GLU A 582 3.87 16.92 -25.04
CA GLU A 582 4.41 18.26 -24.87
C GLU A 582 4.81 18.52 -23.40
N LEU A 583 3.93 18.18 -22.45
CA LEU A 583 4.21 18.25 -21.02
C LEU A 583 5.47 17.46 -20.66
N LEU A 584 5.58 16.21 -21.13
CA LEU A 584 6.73 15.34 -20.86
C LEU A 584 8.03 15.84 -21.50
N VAL A 585 7.97 16.34 -22.74
CA VAL A 585 9.12 16.93 -23.43
C VAL A 585 9.61 18.17 -22.70
N CYS A 586 8.69 19.00 -22.20
CA CYS A 586 9.04 20.17 -21.41
C CYS A 586 9.64 19.78 -20.06
N MET A 587 9.06 18.80 -19.35
CA MET A 587 9.61 18.27 -18.09
C MET A 587 11.00 17.66 -18.27
N ALA A 588 11.24 16.95 -19.38
CA ALA A 588 12.54 16.35 -19.69
C ALA A 588 13.64 17.39 -19.92
N SER A 589 13.27 18.66 -20.19
CA SER A 589 14.22 19.77 -20.27
C SER A 589 14.80 20.14 -18.89
N LEU A 590 14.21 19.66 -17.79
CA LEU A 590 14.77 19.77 -16.43
C LEU A 590 15.70 18.60 -16.04
N ASN A 591 15.96 17.64 -16.94
CA ASN A 591 16.80 16.48 -16.63
C ASN A 591 18.23 16.93 -16.24
N PRO A 592 18.72 16.61 -15.03
CA PRO A 592 20.01 17.07 -14.55
C PRO A 592 21.22 16.33 -15.16
N ARG A 593 20.99 15.20 -15.86
CA ARG A 593 22.05 14.41 -16.51
C ARG A 593 22.90 15.26 -17.45
N ASN A 594 24.18 14.89 -17.56
CA ASN A 594 25.16 15.54 -18.43
C ASN A 594 25.14 17.09 -18.26
N PRO A 595 25.45 17.58 -17.06
CA PRO A 595 25.18 18.94 -16.59
C PRO A 595 24.00 19.67 -17.25
N PHE A 596 22.82 19.03 -17.20
CA PHE A 596 21.60 19.49 -17.85
C PHE A 596 21.78 19.72 -19.37
N SER A 597 22.14 18.66 -20.10
CA SER A 597 22.40 18.73 -21.55
C SER A 597 21.14 19.07 -22.35
N ASN A 598 19.98 18.62 -21.87
CA ASN A 598 18.68 18.78 -22.54
C ASN A 598 17.97 20.09 -22.14
N PHE A 599 18.65 20.97 -21.40
CA PHE A 599 18.06 22.20 -20.88
C PHE A 599 17.68 23.17 -21.99
N ASP A 600 16.40 23.50 -22.05
CA ASP A 600 15.79 24.29 -23.11
C ASP A 600 14.85 25.31 -22.49
N VAL A 601 15.23 26.59 -22.56
CA VAL A 601 14.50 27.67 -21.89
C VAL A 601 13.10 27.84 -22.46
N ASP A 602 12.93 27.71 -23.77
CA ASP A 602 11.65 27.95 -24.43
C ASP A 602 10.64 26.85 -24.07
N LYS A 603 11.08 25.59 -23.99
CA LYS A 603 10.26 24.49 -23.50
C LYS A 603 9.88 24.64 -22.03
N LEU A 604 10.78 25.19 -21.19
CA LEU A 604 10.47 25.41 -19.77
C LEU A 604 9.54 26.59 -19.55
N ILE A 605 9.61 27.63 -20.39
CA ILE A 605 8.59 28.69 -20.41
C ILE A 605 7.25 28.09 -20.79
N ARG A 606 7.22 27.25 -21.83
CA ARG A 606 6.01 26.54 -22.24
C ARG A 606 5.42 25.70 -21.10
N LEU A 607 6.25 25.04 -20.30
CA LEU A 607 5.79 24.34 -19.09
C LEU A 607 5.12 25.28 -18.08
N ALA A 608 5.69 26.47 -17.86
CA ALA A 608 5.10 27.46 -16.96
C ALA A 608 3.78 28.03 -17.52
N GLU A 609 3.65 28.17 -18.84
CA GLU A 609 2.39 28.54 -19.50
C GLU A 609 1.32 27.46 -19.35
N ILE A 610 1.71 26.17 -19.38
CA ILE A 610 0.79 25.07 -19.08
C ILE A 610 0.25 25.23 -17.64
N TYR A 611 1.10 25.61 -16.68
CA TYR A 611 0.71 25.97 -15.31
C TYR A 611 0.36 27.46 -15.13
N ALA A 612 -0.35 28.09 -16.08
CA ALA A 612 -0.61 29.54 -16.11
C ALA A 612 -1.21 30.14 -14.82
N GLU A 613 -1.88 29.35 -13.99
CA GLU A 613 -2.50 29.80 -12.74
C GLU A 613 -1.52 29.81 -11.55
N ASP A 614 -0.41 29.08 -11.67
CA ASP A 614 0.70 29.10 -10.70
C ASP A 614 1.78 30.13 -11.05
N PHE A 615 1.68 30.80 -12.21
CA PHE A 615 2.61 31.80 -12.70
C PHE A 615 1.88 33.01 -13.28
N ASN A 616 2.04 34.19 -12.68
CA ASN A 616 1.49 35.40 -13.31
C ASN A 616 2.30 35.84 -14.54
N ILE A 617 1.73 36.69 -15.39
CA ILE A 617 2.35 37.18 -16.63
C ILE A 617 3.74 37.80 -16.38
N GLY A 618 3.93 38.50 -15.25
CA GLY A 618 5.22 39.07 -14.87
C GLY A 618 6.25 38.02 -14.47
N GLU A 619 5.84 36.97 -13.76
CA GLU A 619 6.68 35.83 -13.41
C GLU A 619 7.11 35.04 -14.66
N ILE A 620 6.20 34.82 -15.61
CA ILE A 620 6.52 34.17 -16.90
C ILE A 620 7.54 35.01 -17.67
N ALA A 621 7.41 36.35 -17.69
CA ALA A 621 8.38 37.22 -18.34
C ALA A 621 9.76 37.24 -17.64
N LEU A 622 9.82 37.00 -16.33
CA LEU A 622 11.07 36.95 -15.55
C LEU A 622 11.77 35.59 -15.63
N LEU A 623 11.02 34.50 -15.78
CA LEU A 623 11.46 33.11 -15.84
C LEU A 623 12.71 32.88 -16.74
N PRO A 624 12.78 33.42 -17.98
CA PRO A 624 13.91 33.18 -18.88
C PRO A 624 15.24 33.70 -18.31
N SER A 625 15.21 34.84 -17.62
CA SER A 625 16.40 35.40 -16.97
C SER A 625 16.86 34.53 -15.80
N GLN A 626 15.91 34.10 -14.97
CA GLN A 626 16.18 33.26 -13.81
C GLN A 626 16.70 31.87 -14.22
N PHE A 627 16.18 31.27 -15.29
CA PHE A 627 16.71 30.03 -15.86
C PHE A 627 18.16 30.15 -16.34
N LYS A 628 18.48 31.23 -17.07
CA LYS A 628 19.84 31.49 -17.57
C LYS A 628 20.84 31.67 -16.42
N ASP A 629 20.43 32.31 -15.32
CA ASP A 629 21.25 32.43 -14.12
C ASP A 629 21.40 31.09 -13.38
N PHE A 630 20.28 30.37 -13.21
CA PHE A 630 20.24 29.06 -12.57
C PHE A 630 21.17 28.06 -13.25
N ILE A 631 21.02 27.87 -14.56
CA ILE A 631 21.81 26.88 -15.31
C ILE A 631 23.31 27.20 -15.29
N ARG A 632 23.67 28.49 -15.33
CA ARG A 632 25.06 28.94 -15.24
C ARG A 632 25.67 28.62 -13.88
N ARG A 633 24.90 28.78 -12.81
CA ARG A 633 25.33 28.44 -11.44
C ARG A 633 25.46 26.94 -11.26
N VAL A 634 24.44 26.18 -11.66
CA VAL A 634 24.40 24.71 -11.52
C VAL A 634 25.56 24.05 -12.26
N ARG A 635 25.83 24.45 -13.51
CA ARG A 635 26.95 23.90 -14.30
C ARG A 635 28.34 24.21 -13.72
N LYS A 636 28.45 25.22 -12.85
CA LYS A 636 29.70 25.60 -12.17
C LYS A 636 29.80 25.06 -10.74
N SER A 637 28.69 24.60 -10.16
CA SER A 637 28.66 24.16 -8.77
C SER A 637 29.08 22.70 -8.65
N GLN A 638 29.96 22.42 -7.68
CA GLN A 638 30.37 21.07 -7.32
C GLN A 638 29.23 20.30 -6.62
N GLU A 639 28.25 20.99 -6.04
CA GLU A 639 27.13 20.38 -5.31
C GLU A 639 26.22 19.55 -6.24
N PHE A 640 26.18 19.91 -7.52
CA PHE A 640 25.38 19.24 -8.55
C PHE A 640 26.19 18.22 -9.36
N LEU A 641 27.48 18.03 -9.05
CA LEU A 641 28.32 17.07 -9.76
C LEU A 641 27.80 15.64 -9.55
N GLY A 642 27.50 14.94 -10.63
CA GLY A 642 26.93 13.58 -10.56
C GLY A 642 25.43 13.52 -10.24
N CYS A 643 24.72 14.66 -10.19
CA CYS A 643 23.27 14.67 -10.03
C CYS A 643 22.58 14.13 -11.29
N THR A 644 21.94 12.98 -11.19
CA THR A 644 21.22 12.33 -12.30
C THR A 644 19.69 12.39 -12.16
N GLU A 645 19.20 12.83 -11.00
CA GLU A 645 17.79 12.76 -10.61
C GLU A 645 17.22 14.15 -10.28
N LEU A 646 16.07 14.50 -10.86
CA LEU A 646 15.40 15.76 -10.56
C LEU A 646 14.98 15.89 -9.08
N PRO A 647 14.48 14.84 -8.39
CA PRO A 647 14.25 14.89 -6.95
C PRO A 647 15.51 15.29 -6.17
N ARG A 648 16.66 14.72 -6.53
CA ARG A 648 17.94 15.05 -5.90
C ARG A 648 18.36 16.50 -6.17
N CYS A 649 18.08 17.01 -7.38
CA CYS A 649 18.29 18.42 -7.70
C CYS A 649 17.47 19.34 -6.78
N ALA A 650 16.20 19.02 -6.51
CA ALA A 650 15.37 19.79 -5.60
C ALA A 650 15.93 19.79 -4.17
N GLU A 651 16.34 18.63 -3.65
CA GLU A 651 17.00 18.53 -2.33
C GLU A 651 18.27 19.41 -2.25
N ILE A 652 19.14 19.35 -3.27
CA ILE A 652 20.36 20.17 -3.33
C ILE A 652 19.99 21.66 -3.37
N MET A 653 18.97 22.04 -4.14
CA MET A 653 18.51 23.43 -4.19
C MET A 653 17.99 23.94 -2.84
N VAL A 654 17.38 23.07 -2.04
CA VAL A 654 16.97 23.42 -0.68
C VAL A 654 18.18 23.58 0.24
N GLN A 655 19.07 22.57 0.26
CA GLN A 655 20.28 22.55 1.10
C GLN A 655 21.21 23.74 0.81
N ALA A 656 21.37 24.12 -0.46
CA ALA A 656 22.20 25.26 -0.88
C ALA A 656 21.48 26.63 -0.80
N GLY A 657 20.23 26.68 -0.29
CA GLY A 657 19.44 27.92 -0.23
C GLY A 657 19.03 28.48 -1.60
N MET A 658 19.22 27.72 -2.68
CA MET A 658 18.92 28.13 -4.05
C MET A 658 17.43 28.25 -4.33
N HIS A 659 16.58 27.49 -3.64
CA HIS A 659 15.11 27.64 -3.70
C HIS A 659 14.64 29.07 -3.39
N ARG A 660 15.37 29.84 -2.56
CA ARG A 660 15.07 31.26 -2.28
C ARG A 660 15.67 32.22 -3.31
N SER A 661 16.79 31.83 -3.91
CA SER A 661 17.48 32.63 -4.93
C SER A 661 16.81 32.51 -6.31
N TYR A 662 16.23 31.34 -6.60
CA TYR A 662 15.57 30.99 -7.85
C TYR A 662 14.13 30.47 -7.60
N PRO A 663 13.25 31.26 -6.96
CA PRO A 663 11.94 30.79 -6.51
C PRO A 663 11.01 30.31 -7.63
N LEU A 664 11.07 30.92 -8.83
CA LEU A 664 10.20 30.51 -9.93
C LEU A 664 10.68 29.22 -10.59
N VAL A 665 12.01 29.06 -10.71
CA VAL A 665 12.63 27.80 -11.17
C VAL A 665 12.30 26.67 -10.19
N TYR A 666 12.45 26.91 -8.88
CA TYR A 666 12.12 25.90 -7.88
C TYR A 666 10.62 25.55 -7.88
N ARG A 667 9.73 26.54 -8.02
CA ARG A 667 8.28 26.32 -8.16
C ARG A 667 7.95 25.42 -9.36
N LEU A 668 8.61 25.63 -10.51
CA LEU A 668 8.40 24.79 -11.69
C LEU A 668 8.91 23.35 -11.47
N ILE A 669 10.05 23.20 -10.80
CA ILE A 669 10.60 21.89 -10.42
C ILE A 669 9.65 21.19 -9.44
N GLU A 670 9.10 21.90 -8.46
CA GLU A 670 8.13 21.37 -7.50
C GLU A 670 6.87 20.83 -8.21
N LEU A 671 6.26 21.63 -9.10
CA LEU A 671 5.11 21.21 -9.90
C LEU A 671 5.41 19.99 -10.77
N THR A 672 6.61 19.94 -11.36
CA THR A 672 7.11 18.80 -12.15
C THR A 672 7.22 17.54 -11.29
N LEU A 673 7.76 17.66 -10.09
CA LEU A 673 8.00 16.52 -9.18
C LEU A 673 6.70 15.96 -8.57
N ILE A 674 5.71 16.82 -8.36
CA ILE A 674 4.39 16.45 -7.85
C ILE A 674 3.60 15.66 -8.89
N LEU A 675 3.86 15.81 -10.19
CA LEU A 675 3.08 15.16 -11.23
C LEU A 675 3.12 13.61 -11.12
N PRO A 676 1.95 12.94 -11.06
CA PRO A 676 1.86 11.50 -10.85
C PRO A 676 2.12 10.72 -12.15
N VAL A 677 3.40 10.58 -12.52
CA VAL A 677 3.82 9.91 -13.76
C VAL A 677 3.86 8.38 -13.63
N ALA A 678 4.13 7.86 -12.42
CA ALA A 678 4.25 6.42 -12.16
C ALA A 678 3.39 6.01 -10.95
N THR A 679 2.74 4.85 -11.05
CA THR A 679 1.81 4.33 -10.02
C THR A 679 2.38 3.18 -9.19
N ALA A 680 3.71 3.00 -9.15
CA ALA A 680 4.32 1.89 -8.42
C ALA A 680 3.92 1.82 -6.93
N SER A 681 3.68 2.97 -6.30
CA SER A 681 3.19 3.03 -4.91
C SER A 681 1.75 2.56 -4.76
N VAL A 682 0.93 2.81 -5.78
CA VAL A 682 -0.46 2.34 -5.83
C VAL A 682 -0.50 0.81 -5.94
N GLU A 683 0.35 0.21 -6.79
CA GLU A 683 0.47 -1.26 -6.90
C GLU A 683 0.94 -1.93 -5.60
N ARG A 684 1.80 -1.25 -4.83
CA ARG A 684 2.22 -1.71 -3.50
C ARG A 684 1.06 -1.73 -2.51
N VAL A 685 0.15 -0.75 -2.56
CA VAL A 685 -1.07 -0.73 -1.71
C VAL A 685 -1.99 -1.89 -2.07
N SER A 686 -2.24 -2.14 -3.36
CA SER A 686 -3.05 -3.28 -3.81
C SER A 686 -2.45 -4.64 -3.37
N SER A 687 -1.11 -4.74 -3.34
CA SER A 687 -0.41 -5.91 -2.79
C SER A 687 -0.54 -6.02 -1.27
N ALA A 688 -0.41 -4.90 -0.54
CA ALA A 688 -0.61 -4.85 0.91
C ALA A 688 -2.03 -5.27 1.30
N MET A 689 -3.04 -4.85 0.54
CA MET A 689 -4.43 -5.27 0.77
C MET A 689 -4.59 -6.79 0.67
N SER A 690 -3.91 -7.43 -0.28
CA SER A 690 -3.91 -8.89 -0.44
C SER A 690 -3.21 -9.64 0.70
N ILE A 691 -2.33 -8.96 1.46
CA ILE A 691 -1.67 -9.51 2.64
C ILE A 691 -2.60 -9.41 3.86
N ILE A 692 -3.21 -8.24 4.06
CA ILE A 692 -4.04 -7.97 5.24
C ILE A 692 -5.40 -8.67 5.15
N LYS A 693 -6.02 -8.65 3.97
CA LYS A 693 -7.33 -9.26 3.69
C LYS A 693 -7.14 -10.47 2.78
N THR A 694 -7.30 -11.66 3.36
CA THR A 694 -7.17 -12.95 2.68
C THR A 694 -8.50 -13.70 2.71
N ASP A 695 -8.61 -14.80 1.97
CA ASP A 695 -9.80 -15.69 2.00
C ASP A 695 -10.14 -16.14 3.44
N LEU A 696 -9.10 -16.43 4.23
CA LEU A 696 -9.24 -16.84 5.63
C LEU A 696 -9.57 -15.65 6.56
N HIS A 697 -9.21 -14.42 6.17
CA HIS A 697 -9.43 -13.18 6.92
C HIS A 697 -10.49 -12.26 6.29
N ASN A 698 -11.50 -12.82 5.64
CA ASN A 698 -12.44 -12.04 4.84
C ASN A 698 -13.57 -11.33 5.64
N LYS A 699 -13.71 -11.63 6.93
CA LYS A 699 -14.80 -11.10 7.79
C LYS A 699 -14.55 -9.69 8.34
N MET A 700 -13.50 -9.01 7.90
CA MET A 700 -13.19 -7.66 8.33
C MET A 700 -14.11 -6.62 7.69
N GLY A 701 -14.54 -5.63 8.48
CA GLY A 701 -15.28 -4.46 7.98
C GLY A 701 -14.36 -3.44 7.31
N ASP A 702 -14.96 -2.53 6.53
CA ASP A 702 -14.20 -1.59 5.69
C ASP A 702 -13.38 -0.59 6.53
N GLU A 703 -13.93 -0.08 7.65
CA GLU A 703 -13.18 0.77 8.59
C GLU A 703 -11.96 0.05 9.18
N TRP A 704 -12.15 -1.21 9.57
CA TRP A 704 -11.08 -2.02 10.16
C TRP A 704 -9.95 -2.30 9.17
N LEU A 705 -10.33 -2.57 7.92
CA LEU A 705 -9.37 -2.73 6.84
C LEU A 705 -8.60 -1.44 6.59
N ASN A 706 -9.30 -0.30 6.53
CA ASN A 706 -8.68 1.00 6.30
C ASN A 706 -7.63 1.34 7.38
N ASP A 707 -7.96 1.17 8.66
CA ASP A 707 -7.05 1.46 9.77
C ASP A 707 -5.80 0.56 9.75
N LEU A 708 -5.97 -0.73 9.45
CA LEU A 708 -4.87 -1.66 9.28
C LEU A 708 -3.99 -1.28 8.08
N MET A 709 -4.61 -0.91 6.95
CA MET A 709 -3.91 -0.52 5.72
C MET A 709 -3.07 0.74 5.90
N ILE A 710 -3.58 1.76 6.60
CA ILE A 710 -2.84 2.98 6.91
C ILE A 710 -1.59 2.63 7.71
N CYS A 711 -1.75 1.93 8.82
CA CYS A 711 -0.64 1.57 9.70
C CYS A 711 0.38 0.62 9.03
N TYR A 712 -0.10 -0.34 8.23
CA TYR A 712 0.74 -1.30 7.51
C TYR A 712 1.46 -0.66 6.33
N THR A 713 0.87 0.31 5.65
CA THR A 713 1.56 0.97 4.53
C THR A 713 2.61 1.93 5.06
N GLU A 714 2.31 2.64 6.15
CA GLU A 714 3.17 3.67 6.76
C GLU A 714 3.89 3.13 8.01
N LYS A 715 4.50 1.93 7.92
CA LYS A 715 5.12 1.23 9.07
C LYS A 715 6.25 2.01 9.72
N GLU A 716 6.93 2.90 9.01
CA GLU A 716 7.98 3.72 9.59
C GLU A 716 7.40 4.76 10.57
N MET A 717 6.29 5.41 10.20
CA MET A 717 5.54 6.33 11.06
C MET A 717 4.81 5.60 12.18
N CYS A 718 3.97 4.64 11.77
CA CYS A 718 3.98 3.27 12.26
C CYS A 718 4.78 3.04 13.54
N ARG A 719 6.10 3.03 13.42
CA ARG A 719 7.09 2.71 14.46
C ARG A 719 7.64 3.92 15.23
N SER A 720 7.61 5.12 14.65
CA SER A 720 8.16 6.34 15.26
C SER A 720 7.23 7.00 16.28
N ILE A 721 5.93 6.68 16.29
CA ILE A 721 5.00 7.18 17.31
C ILE A 721 5.52 6.78 18.71
N SER A 722 6.04 7.76 19.44
CA SER A 722 6.57 7.60 20.80
C SER A 722 5.47 7.17 21.76
N ASN A 723 5.78 6.27 22.70
CA ASN A 723 4.81 5.86 23.72
C ASN A 723 4.40 7.02 24.67
N GLU A 724 5.14 8.13 24.68
CA GLU A 724 4.95 9.28 25.57
C GLU A 724 4.01 10.38 25.02
N LYS A 725 3.83 10.52 23.70
CA LYS A 725 3.03 11.64 23.11
C LYS A 725 1.51 11.41 23.09
N ASN A 726 1.04 10.22 23.45
CA ASN A 726 -0.38 9.83 23.36
C ASN A 726 -1.26 10.30 24.53
N HIS A 727 -0.87 11.36 25.23
CA HIS A 727 -1.61 11.86 26.40
C HIS A 727 -2.78 12.80 26.05
N LYS A 728 -3.09 13.04 24.76
CA LYS A 728 -4.08 14.07 24.36
C LYS A 728 -5.22 13.62 23.45
N THR A 729 -5.27 12.37 22.96
CA THR A 729 -6.28 12.00 21.95
C THR A 729 -6.78 10.56 22.08
N ILE A 730 -7.18 10.12 23.27
CA ILE A 730 -8.05 8.94 23.46
C ILE A 730 -9.11 9.29 24.51
#